data_AF-S3DKD3-F1
#
_entry.id   AF-S3DKD3-F1
#
_cell.length_a   1.000
_cell.length_b   1.000
_cell.length_c   1.000
_cell.angle_alpha   90.00
_cell.angle_beta   90.00
_cell.angle_gamma   90.00
#
_symmetry.space_group_name_H-M   'P 1'
#
loop_
_entity.id
_entity.type
_entity.pdbx_description
1 polymer ?
#
loop_
_entity_poly.entity_id
_entity_poly.type
_entity_poly.pdbx_seq_one_letter_code
_entity_poly.pdbx_strand_id
1 'polypeptide(L)'
;MPVPLVLAAPAALAGLAYLNARTQLSYDYRLLGTHAKAQFKLNRRLKNDKVNPFYFLEEYAQGPLADKTLLIFDNRNWSYKAVYQTVLKYGTWLKEKYNIKPKEVVAMDFMNSEKFIFVWYGLWAIGAKPAFINYNLTDNAFIHCIKVSTARLVLVDPQVQHNITQAIRNELSNVTIEIFTPELEAEVMETHERREPNSSRSEDKISNLAMIVFTSGTTGLPKGAIVSWSKTVVGAMIVPGWSGFAQDDTFYTCMPLYHSSASVLGYCMALIRGATICIGKSFSTKTFWKDCRSSNATAIQYVGETCRYLLSAPPEIDPLTGENLDKKHKVRMAFGNGLRPDIWNRFKDRFGIEAIAEFYSATEGTSGAWNFSRNDFSKGAIGRIGTLGKFLSQSTSAIVELDWETEQPWRDPITKLCRRVELGKPGELIFAIDAKDTESKFQGYYNNKSSTESKILRDVLQMGDAWFRTGDVITSDAEGRTYFSDRIGDTFRWKAENVSTNEVSEALGNHSSVREANVYGVELPHHDGRAGCVALVLTEEPSERVLSDLARHAQDRLPRFAVPLFLRLIREMQITGTNKQQKHVVRTQGVDPEKVSNDDLFWLKDGTYQSDHLYDMQLPQQDQLTLVAPRLRPNKQSRKGHDQRRLRINFERMVRTGMKGLIPAPKGRIRHQVGHKYLEALQSKVNRDSDVSSNSSTSSASSTNAVPKGPGLNLLILGLCSGTAMDDIDFALCRFTQEAPESALYLELVQYDSVVMPSKIRSDILSMLREDAAPPSMLSQMDAELGHTFSNAVHIFAHKHGIAVDDIDLIGSGGQLVSLTGTPAKGQHRSNMCLGEGAIISAKTGVTTVSDYRTAEQAVGRQGAPLFAYLVGLLLHHPTRLQICITIGGITTACFIPPDTKGGIDAMYDWDTGPGTSMIDSALRQFGFDPASEQNSPLLMNGQICHEVVEELLENDSYLKTRPPKTTAREIYGDLMAARIVSMCQFRTCTVADTIATITRFTSASIAQQMLLFGPGRHAINNADIIVDGRGMFNSQLIADLQGEFPGARFGAFDKTGVPSNGKKAVGFAMQAMEALLGRALPVPTNADVRRPNTITGKIAPGLRWREVIEMSVQFGGAGRGWEGLPEVRELIVKEKKG
;
A
#
# COMPACT_ATOMS: atom_id res chain seq x y z
N MET A 1 -3.72 -47.65 -55.31
CA MET A 1 -2.26 -47.45 -55.51
C MET A 1 -1.67 -47.01 -54.19
N PRO A 2 -0.58 -47.62 -53.68
CA PRO A 2 0.13 -47.07 -52.54
C PRO A 2 0.74 -45.72 -52.94
N VAL A 3 0.56 -44.70 -52.10
CA VAL A 3 1.21 -43.40 -52.30
C VAL A 3 2.73 -43.64 -52.32
N PRO A 4 3.46 -43.19 -53.35
CA PRO A 4 4.91 -43.38 -53.42
C PRO A 4 5.57 -42.88 -52.14
N LEU A 5 6.49 -43.65 -51.56
CA LEU A 5 7.19 -43.31 -50.31
C LEU A 5 7.83 -41.90 -50.38
N VAL A 6 8.26 -41.51 -51.59
CA VAL A 6 8.84 -40.21 -51.95
C VAL A 6 7.87 -39.03 -51.72
N LEU A 7 6.55 -39.24 -51.77
CA LEU A 7 5.53 -38.22 -51.49
C LEU A 7 4.96 -38.35 -50.08
N ALA A 8 4.87 -39.58 -49.55
CA ALA A 8 4.34 -39.83 -48.21
C ALA A 8 5.25 -39.29 -47.09
N ALA A 9 6.58 -39.43 -47.23
CA ALA A 9 7.52 -38.96 -46.20
C ALA A 9 7.55 -37.42 -46.08
N PRO A 10 7.67 -36.63 -47.17
CA PRO A 10 7.57 -35.16 -47.08
C PRO A 10 6.22 -34.67 -46.56
N ALA A 11 5.11 -35.30 -46.96
CA ALA A 11 3.78 -34.93 -46.46
C ALA A 11 3.61 -35.24 -44.96
N ALA A 12 4.11 -36.38 -44.49
CA ALA A 12 4.13 -36.71 -43.07
C ALA A 12 5.02 -35.75 -42.26
N LEU A 13 6.21 -35.42 -42.78
CA LEU A 13 7.11 -34.43 -42.17
C LEU A 13 6.47 -33.04 -42.13
N ALA A 14 5.82 -32.60 -43.20
CA ALA A 14 5.08 -31.34 -43.27
C ALA A 14 3.90 -31.33 -42.28
N GLY A 15 3.16 -32.43 -42.17
CA GLY A 15 2.08 -32.60 -41.20
C GLY A 15 2.56 -32.55 -39.75
N LEU A 16 3.68 -33.21 -39.44
CA LEU A 16 4.32 -33.15 -38.11
C LEU A 16 4.88 -31.75 -37.81
N ALA A 17 5.48 -31.09 -38.80
CA ALA A 17 5.96 -29.71 -38.68
C ALA A 17 4.80 -28.73 -38.43
N TYR A 18 3.69 -28.88 -39.14
CA TYR A 18 2.47 -28.09 -38.94
C TYR A 18 1.87 -28.34 -37.56
N LEU A 19 1.75 -29.61 -37.14
CA LEU A 19 1.26 -29.96 -35.81
C LEU A 19 2.15 -29.36 -34.72
N ASN A 20 3.47 -29.48 -34.85
CA ASN A 20 4.42 -28.87 -33.91
C ASN A 20 4.39 -27.34 -33.95
N ALA A 21 4.20 -26.70 -35.10
CA ALA A 21 4.04 -25.24 -35.18
C ALA A 21 2.80 -24.77 -34.42
N ARG A 22 1.69 -25.52 -34.52
CA ARG A 22 0.44 -25.19 -33.82
C ARG A 22 0.48 -25.51 -32.32
N THR A 23 1.09 -26.63 -31.93
CA THR A 23 1.03 -27.17 -30.55
C THR A 23 2.27 -26.87 -29.73
N GLN A 24 3.41 -26.63 -30.39
CA GLN A 24 4.72 -26.37 -29.81
C GLN A 24 5.25 -27.50 -28.90
N LEU A 25 4.86 -28.75 -29.19
CA LEU A 25 5.24 -29.92 -28.40
C LEU A 25 6.76 -30.10 -28.26
N SER A 26 7.54 -29.81 -29.32
CA SER A 26 9.01 -29.89 -29.24
C SER A 26 9.61 -28.88 -28.27
N TYR A 27 9.00 -27.68 -28.19
CA TYR A 27 9.41 -26.63 -27.28
C TYR A 27 9.09 -27.03 -25.83
N ASP A 28 7.87 -27.51 -25.59
CA ASP A 28 7.44 -28.01 -24.29
C ASP A 28 8.30 -29.17 -23.80
N TYR A 29 8.55 -30.16 -24.67
CA TYR A 29 9.39 -31.30 -24.34
C TYR A 29 10.79 -30.86 -23.88
N ARG A 30 11.40 -29.90 -24.57
CA ARG A 30 12.73 -29.38 -24.21
C ARG A 30 12.71 -28.62 -22.89
N LEU A 31 11.75 -27.71 -22.70
CA LEU A 31 11.66 -26.90 -21.49
C LEU A 31 11.34 -27.76 -20.26
N LEU A 32 10.27 -28.55 -20.32
CA LEU A 32 9.83 -29.43 -19.23
C LEU A 32 10.85 -30.53 -18.93
N GLY A 33 11.42 -31.14 -19.97
CA GLY A 33 12.46 -32.16 -19.82
C GLY A 33 13.71 -31.61 -19.14
N THR A 34 14.08 -30.36 -19.41
CA THR A 34 15.20 -29.69 -18.73
C THR A 34 14.88 -29.44 -17.26
N HIS A 35 13.68 -28.93 -16.97
CA HIS A 35 13.24 -28.70 -15.58
C HIS A 35 13.23 -30.00 -14.75
N ALA A 36 12.68 -31.09 -15.30
CA ALA A 36 12.66 -32.39 -14.64
C ALA A 36 14.07 -32.94 -14.37
N LYS A 37 14.99 -32.82 -15.34
CA LYS A 37 16.40 -33.21 -15.17
C LYS A 37 17.10 -32.38 -14.09
N ALA A 38 16.86 -31.07 -14.05
CA ALA A 38 17.41 -30.18 -13.04
C ALA A 38 16.93 -30.58 -11.63
N GLN A 39 15.63 -30.81 -11.47
CA GLN A 39 15.05 -31.25 -10.19
C GLN A 39 15.58 -32.61 -9.74
N PHE A 40 15.69 -33.58 -10.66
CA PHE A 40 16.25 -34.89 -10.35
C PHE A 40 17.72 -34.79 -9.89
N LYS A 41 18.52 -33.98 -10.61
CA LYS A 41 19.94 -33.77 -10.26
C LYS A 41 20.10 -33.06 -8.91
N LEU A 42 19.24 -32.08 -8.61
CA LEU A 42 19.19 -31.43 -7.30
C LEU A 42 18.86 -32.43 -6.18
N ASN A 43 17.79 -33.23 -6.35
CA ASN A 43 17.37 -34.21 -5.33
C ASN A 43 18.44 -35.28 -5.09
N ARG A 44 19.12 -35.75 -6.14
CA ARG A 44 20.26 -36.68 -6.01
C ARG A 44 21.42 -36.04 -5.26
N ARG A 45 21.68 -34.75 -5.48
CA ARG A 45 22.73 -34.01 -4.77
C ARG A 45 22.39 -33.78 -3.31
N LEU A 46 21.15 -33.44 -2.96
CA LEU A 46 20.72 -33.37 -1.56
C LEU A 46 20.95 -34.73 -0.85
N LYS A 47 20.51 -35.84 -1.46
CA LYS A 47 20.71 -37.19 -0.92
C LYS A 47 22.18 -37.55 -0.67
N ASN A 48 23.09 -36.97 -1.44
CA ASN A 48 24.52 -37.19 -1.31
C ASN A 48 25.22 -36.11 -0.48
N ASP A 49 24.47 -35.20 0.16
CA ASP A 49 24.97 -34.04 0.90
C ASP A 49 25.90 -33.12 0.08
N LYS A 50 25.53 -32.93 -1.19
CA LYS A 50 26.28 -32.15 -2.20
C LYS A 50 25.44 -31.05 -2.88
N VAL A 51 24.48 -30.47 -2.17
CA VAL A 51 23.57 -29.45 -2.74
C VAL A 51 24.29 -28.12 -3.02
N ASN A 52 25.31 -27.79 -2.22
CA ASN A 52 26.11 -26.58 -2.35
C ASN A 52 26.89 -26.55 -3.69
N PRO A 53 26.78 -25.49 -4.52
CA PRO A 53 27.46 -25.42 -5.80
C PRO A 53 28.99 -25.45 -5.75
N PHE A 54 29.63 -25.22 -4.60
CA PHE A 54 31.05 -25.47 -4.37
C PHE A 54 31.47 -26.88 -4.84
N TYR A 55 30.61 -27.88 -4.69
CA TYR A 55 30.91 -29.25 -5.14
C TYR A 55 31.02 -29.38 -6.67
N PHE A 56 30.36 -28.53 -7.47
CA PHE A 56 30.61 -28.51 -8.92
C PHE A 56 32.02 -28.00 -9.23
N LEU A 57 32.45 -26.93 -8.53
CA LEU A 57 33.79 -26.40 -8.68
C LEU A 57 34.85 -27.44 -8.29
N GLU A 58 34.68 -28.11 -7.15
CA GLU A 58 35.55 -29.19 -6.68
C GLU A 58 35.64 -30.33 -7.71
N GLU A 59 34.49 -30.84 -8.19
CA GLU A 59 34.42 -31.93 -9.17
C GLU A 59 35.11 -31.58 -10.50
N TYR A 60 34.95 -30.35 -10.99
CA TYR A 60 35.58 -29.91 -12.24
C TYR A 60 37.06 -29.60 -12.08
N ALA A 61 37.48 -29.04 -10.94
CA ALA A 61 38.87 -28.76 -10.61
C ALA A 61 39.71 -30.03 -10.42
N GLN A 62 39.09 -31.12 -9.98
CA GLN A 62 39.73 -32.44 -9.81
C GLN A 62 39.53 -33.37 -11.01
N GLY A 63 38.76 -32.94 -11.99
CA GLY A 63 38.37 -33.74 -13.14
C GLY A 63 39.02 -33.30 -14.46
N PRO A 64 38.48 -33.75 -15.60
CA PRO A 64 39.01 -33.44 -16.92
C PRO A 64 38.95 -31.95 -17.32
N LEU A 65 38.26 -31.11 -16.54
CA LEU A 65 38.14 -29.68 -16.80
C LEU A 65 39.09 -28.82 -15.97
N ALA A 66 40.00 -29.43 -15.21
CA ALA A 66 40.88 -28.73 -14.28
C ALA A 66 41.59 -27.53 -14.92
N ASP A 67 42.16 -27.73 -16.11
CA ASP A 67 42.96 -26.71 -16.82
C ASP A 67 42.13 -25.80 -17.74
N LYS A 68 40.83 -26.08 -17.88
CA LYS A 68 39.93 -25.23 -18.65
C LYS A 68 39.69 -23.91 -17.91
N THR A 69 39.65 -22.79 -18.64
CA THR A 69 39.28 -21.49 -18.09
C THR A 69 37.83 -21.48 -17.61
N LEU A 70 37.63 -21.20 -16.32
CA LEU A 70 36.32 -20.91 -15.74
C LEU A 70 36.03 -19.41 -15.79
N LEU A 71 36.97 -18.58 -15.33
CA LEU A 71 36.74 -17.16 -15.12
C LEU A 71 37.73 -16.30 -15.91
N ILE A 72 37.21 -15.30 -16.62
CA ILE A 72 37.99 -14.24 -17.26
C ILE A 72 37.61 -12.91 -16.61
N PHE A 73 38.58 -12.22 -16.02
CA PHE A 73 38.40 -10.87 -15.47
C PHE A 73 39.65 -10.04 -15.71
N ASP A 74 39.47 -8.81 -16.20
CA ASP A 74 40.58 -7.88 -16.50
C ASP A 74 41.71 -8.51 -17.35
N ASN A 75 41.33 -9.24 -18.40
CA ASN A 75 42.20 -10.04 -19.28
C ASN A 75 43.00 -11.17 -18.61
N ARG A 76 42.73 -11.49 -17.34
CA ARG A 76 43.30 -12.64 -16.63
C ARG A 76 42.40 -13.85 -16.80
N ASN A 77 43.00 -15.00 -17.07
CA ASN A 77 42.30 -16.28 -17.20
C ASN A 77 42.55 -17.14 -15.97
N TRP A 78 41.48 -17.59 -15.33
CA TRP A 78 41.52 -18.48 -14.18
C TRP A 78 40.92 -19.83 -14.56
N SER A 79 41.71 -20.88 -14.49
CA SER A 79 41.23 -22.25 -14.71
C SER A 79 40.34 -22.73 -13.57
N TYR A 80 39.53 -23.78 -13.80
CA TYR A 80 38.75 -24.41 -12.73
C TYR A 80 39.62 -24.78 -11.52
N LYS A 81 40.81 -25.34 -11.78
CA LYS A 81 41.79 -25.67 -10.75
C LYS A 81 42.27 -24.43 -10.00
N ALA A 82 42.68 -23.38 -10.71
CA ALA A 82 43.14 -22.15 -10.08
C ALA A 82 42.06 -21.49 -9.22
N VAL A 83 40.82 -21.40 -9.72
CA VAL A 83 39.68 -20.85 -8.96
C VAL A 83 39.42 -21.69 -7.70
N TYR A 84 39.40 -23.01 -7.81
CA TYR A 84 39.18 -23.90 -6.66
C TYR A 84 40.26 -23.73 -5.58
N GLN A 85 41.53 -23.72 -5.98
CA GLN A 85 42.65 -23.53 -5.07
C GLN A 85 42.58 -22.17 -4.36
N THR A 86 42.35 -21.08 -5.10
CA THR A 86 42.19 -19.75 -4.51
C THR A 86 40.98 -19.70 -3.57
N VAL A 87 39.84 -20.28 -3.95
CA VAL A 87 38.64 -20.37 -3.08
C VAL A 87 38.95 -21.08 -1.76
N LEU A 88 39.75 -22.15 -1.77
CA LEU A 88 40.17 -22.82 -0.53
C LEU A 88 40.99 -21.89 0.36
N LYS A 89 41.93 -21.11 -0.21
CA LYS A 89 42.71 -20.12 0.57
C LYS A 89 41.82 -19.07 1.22
N TYR A 90 40.87 -18.51 0.47
CA TYR A 90 39.88 -17.57 1.01
C TYR A 90 39.04 -18.20 2.12
N GLY A 91 38.59 -19.45 1.95
CA GLY A 91 37.86 -20.19 2.99
C GLY A 91 38.70 -20.40 4.26
N THR A 92 39.94 -20.88 4.13
CA THR A 92 40.88 -21.05 5.24
C THR A 92 41.10 -19.72 5.97
N TRP A 93 41.40 -18.66 5.22
CA TRP A 93 41.68 -17.34 5.77
C TRP A 93 40.49 -16.78 6.57
N LEU A 94 39.28 -16.81 6.01
CA LEU A 94 38.06 -16.38 6.69
C LEU A 94 37.86 -17.14 8.01
N LYS A 95 38.11 -18.45 8.00
CA LYS A 95 37.96 -19.29 9.18
C LYS A 95 39.06 -19.07 10.22
N GLU A 96 40.31 -18.93 9.83
CA GLU A 96 41.44 -18.78 10.77
C GLU A 96 41.53 -17.37 11.35
N LYS A 97 41.35 -16.34 10.52
CA LYS A 97 41.44 -14.93 10.95
C LYS A 97 40.22 -14.47 11.73
N TYR A 98 39.03 -14.76 11.21
CA TYR A 98 37.77 -14.25 11.78
C TYR A 98 36.94 -15.31 12.48
N ASN A 99 37.41 -16.56 12.57
CA ASN A 99 36.70 -17.65 13.24
C ASN A 99 35.28 -17.89 12.68
N ILE A 100 35.06 -17.66 11.38
CA ILE A 100 33.76 -17.81 10.73
C ILE A 100 33.26 -19.26 10.87
N LYS A 101 32.00 -19.42 11.28
CA LYS A 101 31.36 -20.72 11.51
C LYS A 101 30.49 -21.17 10.33
N PRO A 102 30.24 -22.48 10.17
CA PRO A 102 29.18 -22.96 9.29
C PRO A 102 27.85 -22.27 9.58
N LYS A 103 27.11 -21.95 8.52
CA LYS A 103 25.82 -21.23 8.51
C LYS A 103 25.86 -19.76 8.98
N GLU A 104 27.02 -19.25 9.41
CA GLU A 104 27.18 -17.84 9.77
C GLU A 104 27.06 -16.94 8.53
N VAL A 105 26.42 -15.78 8.67
CA VAL A 105 26.28 -14.80 7.58
C VAL A 105 27.45 -13.83 7.57
N VAL A 106 28.06 -13.62 6.40
CA VAL A 106 29.09 -12.59 6.16
C VAL A 106 28.62 -11.66 5.05
N ALA A 107 28.65 -10.36 5.31
CA ALA A 107 28.22 -9.37 4.33
C ALA A 107 29.38 -9.01 3.38
N MET A 108 29.04 -8.86 2.10
CA MET A 108 29.97 -8.58 1.02
C MET A 108 29.54 -7.32 0.29
N ASP A 109 30.34 -6.27 0.37
CA ASP A 109 30.15 -5.00 -0.31
C ASP A 109 31.22 -4.79 -1.38
N PHE A 110 31.03 -5.45 -2.54
CA PHE A 110 32.04 -5.52 -3.59
C PHE A 110 31.51 -5.11 -4.96
N MET A 111 32.36 -4.45 -5.73
CA MET A 111 32.17 -4.31 -7.17
C MET A 111 32.46 -5.64 -7.89
N ASN A 112 32.19 -5.69 -9.19
CA ASN A 112 32.53 -6.86 -10.00
C ASN A 112 34.04 -7.07 -10.01
N SER A 113 34.47 -8.25 -9.55
CA SER A 113 35.86 -8.69 -9.55
C SER A 113 35.93 -10.21 -9.43
N GLU A 114 37.11 -10.77 -9.69
CA GLU A 114 37.44 -12.15 -9.35
C GLU A 114 37.36 -12.39 -7.83
N LYS A 115 37.69 -11.36 -7.04
CA LYS A 115 37.66 -11.40 -5.57
C LYS A 115 36.26 -11.62 -5.02
N PHE A 116 35.25 -11.00 -5.64
CA PHE A 116 33.84 -11.27 -5.31
C PHE A 116 33.55 -12.77 -5.36
N ILE A 117 33.99 -13.46 -6.42
CA ILE A 117 33.79 -14.90 -6.59
C ILE A 117 34.57 -15.69 -5.54
N PHE A 118 35.83 -15.31 -5.28
CA PHE A 118 36.69 -16.02 -4.33
C PHE A 118 36.18 -15.94 -2.89
N VAL A 119 35.75 -14.76 -2.44
CA VAL A 119 35.13 -14.57 -1.12
C VAL A 119 33.82 -15.35 -1.04
N TRP A 120 32.94 -15.23 -2.05
CA TRP A 120 31.66 -15.92 -2.08
C TRP A 120 31.83 -17.44 -1.99
N TYR A 121 32.62 -18.02 -2.88
CA TYR A 121 32.83 -19.46 -2.89
C TYR A 121 33.70 -19.93 -1.72
N GLY A 122 34.56 -19.06 -1.16
CA GLY A 122 35.30 -19.32 0.07
C GLY A 122 34.37 -19.47 1.29
N LEU A 123 33.37 -18.59 1.42
CA LEU A 123 32.32 -18.72 2.43
C LEU A 123 31.54 -20.02 2.25
N TRP A 124 31.12 -20.33 1.02
CA TRP A 124 30.46 -21.60 0.72
C TRP A 124 31.36 -22.81 0.95
N ALA A 125 32.68 -22.70 0.75
CA ALA A 125 33.65 -23.76 1.01
C ALA A 125 33.77 -24.10 2.50
N ILE A 126 33.51 -23.16 3.41
CA ILE A 126 33.50 -23.40 4.87
C ILE A 126 32.08 -23.55 5.45
N GLY A 127 31.04 -23.48 4.60
CA GLY A 127 29.65 -23.63 4.99
C GLY A 127 28.95 -22.35 5.47
N ALA A 128 29.64 -21.21 5.43
CA ALA A 128 29.09 -19.89 5.73
C ALA A 128 28.18 -19.38 4.60
N LYS A 129 27.45 -18.30 4.85
CA LYS A 129 26.42 -17.73 3.97
C LYS A 129 26.79 -16.29 3.60
N PRO A 130 26.92 -15.94 2.32
CA PRO A 130 27.13 -14.56 1.93
C PRO A 130 25.82 -13.76 1.97
N ALA A 131 25.91 -12.49 2.35
CA ALA A 131 24.90 -11.47 2.11
C ALA A 131 25.47 -10.42 1.14
N PHE A 132 24.86 -10.28 -0.03
CA PHE A 132 25.35 -9.38 -1.06
C PHE A 132 24.78 -7.96 -0.85
N ILE A 133 25.67 -7.02 -0.58
CA ILE A 133 25.36 -5.61 -0.37
C ILE A 133 25.56 -4.87 -1.70
N ASN A 134 24.68 -3.91 -1.97
CA ASN A 134 24.82 -3.03 -3.13
C ASN A 134 25.84 -1.94 -2.79
N TYR A 135 26.96 -1.94 -3.51
CA TYR A 135 28.08 -1.01 -3.32
C TYR A 135 27.77 0.47 -3.54
N ASN A 136 26.58 0.80 -4.06
CA ASN A 136 26.12 2.19 -4.20
C ASN A 136 25.35 2.70 -2.97
N LEU A 137 25.08 1.85 -1.97
CA LEU A 137 24.33 2.26 -0.79
C LEU A 137 25.23 3.05 0.17
N THR A 138 24.66 4.14 0.70
CA THR A 138 25.28 4.97 1.75
C THR A 138 24.35 5.07 2.96
N ASP A 139 24.91 5.60 4.06
CA ASP A 139 24.17 6.06 5.24
C ASP A 139 23.17 5.01 5.79
N ASN A 140 21.94 5.43 6.06
CA ASN A 140 20.89 4.61 6.68
C ASN A 140 20.53 3.37 5.86
N ALA A 141 20.61 3.44 4.52
CA ALA A 141 20.29 2.30 3.67
C ALA A 141 21.35 1.19 3.80
N PHE A 142 22.63 1.58 3.85
CA PHE A 142 23.73 0.64 4.11
C PHE A 142 23.61 0.03 5.51
N ILE A 143 23.44 0.87 6.55
CA ILE A 143 23.28 0.42 7.95
C ILE A 143 22.13 -0.57 8.08
N HIS A 144 20.99 -0.28 7.45
CA HIS A 144 19.83 -1.16 7.42
C HIS A 144 20.16 -2.54 6.85
N CYS A 145 20.81 -2.61 5.69
CA CYS A 145 21.18 -3.88 5.07
C CYS A 145 22.11 -4.72 5.96
N ILE A 146 23.11 -4.09 6.59
CA ILE A 146 24.01 -4.81 7.51
C ILE A 146 23.23 -5.35 8.72
N LYS A 147 22.42 -4.51 9.38
CA LYS A 147 21.60 -4.93 10.53
C LYS A 147 20.64 -6.08 10.17
N VAL A 148 19.97 -6.01 9.02
CA VAL A 148 19.08 -7.08 8.53
C VAL A 148 19.84 -8.39 8.25
N SER A 149 21.03 -8.31 7.67
CA SER A 149 21.84 -9.49 7.33
C SER A 149 22.32 -10.28 8.55
N THR A 150 22.31 -9.69 9.75
CA THR A 150 22.89 -10.25 10.99
C THR A 150 24.39 -10.55 10.93
N ALA A 151 25.10 -10.06 9.89
CA ALA A 151 26.52 -10.28 9.73
C ALA A 151 27.32 -9.52 10.81
N ARG A 152 28.27 -10.22 11.46
CA ARG A 152 29.27 -9.55 12.32
C ARG A 152 30.51 -9.08 11.56
N LEU A 153 30.69 -9.54 10.32
CA LEU A 153 31.79 -9.17 9.44
C LEU A 153 31.23 -8.65 8.13
N VAL A 154 31.69 -7.47 7.72
CA VAL A 154 31.46 -6.88 6.41
C VAL A 154 32.80 -6.73 5.73
N LEU A 155 32.95 -7.36 4.57
CA LEU A 155 34.10 -7.17 3.70
C LEU A 155 33.74 -6.15 2.62
N VAL A 156 34.54 -5.07 2.53
CA VAL A 156 34.28 -3.93 1.64
C VAL A 156 35.38 -3.80 0.60
N ASP A 157 35.01 -3.65 -0.67
CA ASP A 157 35.96 -3.39 -1.75
C ASP A 157 36.63 -2.00 -1.55
N PRO A 158 37.97 -1.91 -1.62
CA PRO A 158 38.69 -0.64 -1.46
C PRO A 158 38.20 0.48 -2.38
N GLN A 159 37.62 0.17 -3.54
CA GLN A 159 37.09 1.16 -4.47
C GLN A 159 35.88 1.92 -3.93
N VAL A 160 35.10 1.30 -3.04
CA VAL A 160 33.87 1.89 -2.47
C VAL A 160 34.00 2.21 -0.99
N GLN A 161 35.21 2.14 -0.43
CA GLN A 161 35.47 2.46 0.98
C GLN A 161 34.99 3.87 1.38
N HIS A 162 34.93 4.80 0.43
CA HIS A 162 34.47 6.17 0.65
C HIS A 162 32.99 6.24 1.04
N ASN A 163 32.19 5.22 0.73
CA ASN A 163 30.80 5.10 1.18
C ASN A 163 30.71 4.75 2.68
N ILE A 164 31.80 4.29 3.30
CA ILE A 164 31.86 3.91 4.72
C ILE A 164 32.30 5.10 5.56
N THR A 165 31.34 5.95 5.92
CA THR A 165 31.57 7.14 6.76
C THR A 165 31.81 6.79 8.23
N GLN A 166 32.35 7.73 9.01
CA GLN A 166 32.51 7.55 10.46
C GLN A 166 31.16 7.32 11.17
N ALA A 167 30.08 7.93 10.68
CA ALA A 167 28.74 7.72 11.20
C ALA A 167 28.31 6.25 11.07
N ILE A 168 28.56 5.63 9.90
CA ILE A 168 28.28 4.20 9.68
C ILE A 168 29.09 3.34 10.64
N ARG A 169 30.38 3.66 10.84
CA ARG A 169 31.24 2.92 11.78
C ARG A 169 30.76 3.02 13.22
N ASN A 170 30.27 4.19 13.63
CA ASN A 170 29.73 4.40 14.98
C ASN A 170 28.42 3.60 15.20
N GLU A 171 27.51 3.65 14.23
CA GLU A 171 26.22 2.93 14.25
C GLU A 171 26.35 1.42 14.16
N LEU A 172 27.44 0.93 13.58
CA LEU A 172 27.78 -0.49 13.42
C LEU A 172 28.98 -0.88 14.29
N SER A 173 29.12 -0.28 15.48
CA SER A 173 30.27 -0.50 16.38
C SER A 173 30.45 -1.96 16.83
N ASN A 174 29.39 -2.77 16.77
CA ASN A 174 29.41 -4.20 17.07
C ASN A 174 29.71 -5.09 15.83
N VAL A 175 29.97 -4.49 14.67
CA VAL A 175 30.26 -5.17 13.41
C VAL A 175 31.68 -4.83 12.97
N THR A 176 32.47 -5.86 12.65
CA THR A 176 33.79 -5.68 12.04
C THR A 176 33.62 -5.28 10.58
N ILE A 177 33.94 -4.04 10.24
CA ILE A 177 33.97 -3.57 8.85
C ILE A 177 35.43 -3.56 8.37
N GLU A 178 35.77 -4.54 7.54
CA GLU A 178 37.11 -4.74 6.99
C GLU A 178 37.17 -4.24 5.55
N ILE A 179 38.07 -3.30 5.27
CA ILE A 179 38.36 -2.89 3.90
C ILE A 179 39.31 -3.93 3.31
N PHE A 180 38.95 -4.58 2.21
CA PHE A 180 39.71 -5.69 1.62
C PHE A 180 40.91 -5.18 0.80
N THR A 181 41.92 -4.65 1.49
CA THR A 181 43.09 -4.01 0.89
C THR A 181 44.02 -5.01 0.18
N PRO A 182 44.94 -4.54 -0.69
CA PRO A 182 45.94 -5.41 -1.31
C PRO A 182 46.80 -6.21 -0.32
N GLU A 183 47.04 -5.68 0.87
CA GLU A 183 47.79 -6.38 1.94
C GLU A 183 47.01 -7.57 2.48
N LEU A 184 45.69 -7.41 2.69
CA LEU A 184 44.82 -8.53 3.06
C LEU A 184 44.71 -9.56 1.93
N GLU A 185 44.67 -9.10 0.68
CA GLU A 185 44.71 -10.02 -0.47
C GLU A 185 46.02 -10.83 -0.48
N ALA A 186 47.16 -10.20 -0.24
CA ALA A 186 48.45 -10.90 -0.13
C ALA A 186 48.45 -11.94 1.00
N GLU A 187 47.93 -11.58 2.17
CA GLU A 187 47.77 -12.48 3.32
C GLU A 187 46.89 -13.71 2.97
N VAL A 188 45.78 -13.49 2.26
CA VAL A 188 44.94 -14.58 1.76
C VAL A 188 45.72 -15.48 0.80
N MET A 189 46.52 -14.89 -0.10
CA MET A 189 47.29 -15.65 -1.08
C MET A 189 48.45 -16.46 -0.46
N GLU A 190 48.99 -16.03 0.68
CA GLU A 190 49.97 -16.76 1.50
C GLU A 190 49.33 -17.86 2.36
N THR A 191 48.02 -17.76 2.62
CA THR A 191 47.27 -18.77 3.38
C THR A 191 47.28 -20.12 2.64
N HIS A 192 47.45 -21.20 3.39
CA HIS A 192 47.47 -22.56 2.84
C HIS A 192 46.08 -23.02 2.37
N GLU A 193 46.05 -23.83 1.32
CA GLU A 193 44.83 -24.41 0.78
C GLU A 193 44.31 -25.52 1.71
N ARG A 194 43.16 -25.30 2.37
CA ARG A 194 42.55 -26.31 3.25
C ARG A 194 41.10 -26.59 2.86
N ARG A 195 40.83 -27.83 2.51
CA ARG A 195 39.48 -28.31 2.21
C ARG A 195 38.81 -28.82 3.48
N GLU A 196 37.77 -28.12 3.93
CA GLU A 196 36.98 -28.47 5.12
C GLU A 196 36.15 -29.76 4.93
N PRO A 197 35.90 -30.58 5.99
CA PRO A 197 35.05 -31.77 5.90
C PRO A 197 33.66 -31.50 5.31
N ASN A 198 33.00 -32.52 4.73
CA ASN A 198 31.65 -32.36 4.16
C ASN A 198 30.63 -31.84 5.18
N SER A 199 30.78 -32.26 6.44
CA SER A 199 29.90 -31.87 7.54
C SER A 199 29.83 -30.35 7.74
N SER A 200 30.89 -29.60 7.39
CA SER A 200 30.89 -28.14 7.44
C SER A 200 29.88 -27.51 6.48
N ARG A 201 29.50 -28.21 5.40
CA ARG A 201 28.59 -27.74 4.34
C ARG A 201 27.30 -28.56 4.25
N SER A 202 26.97 -29.30 5.32
CA SER A 202 25.85 -30.23 5.32
C SER A 202 24.50 -29.50 5.29
N GLU A 203 23.58 -29.97 4.47
CA GLU A 203 22.26 -29.36 4.27
C GLU A 203 21.17 -30.43 4.22
N ASP A 204 20.11 -30.25 5.02
CA ASP A 204 18.98 -31.17 5.11
C ASP A 204 17.86 -30.84 4.11
N LYS A 205 17.78 -29.60 3.62
CA LYS A 205 16.74 -29.14 2.70
C LYS A 205 17.28 -28.31 1.54
N ILE A 206 16.66 -28.47 0.37
CA ILE A 206 16.95 -27.63 -0.81
C ILE A 206 16.47 -26.19 -0.64
N SER A 207 15.51 -25.94 0.25
CA SER A 207 14.97 -24.60 0.56
C SER A 207 15.86 -23.83 1.53
N ASN A 208 16.89 -24.44 2.12
CA ASN A 208 17.80 -23.73 3.02
C ASN A 208 18.50 -22.57 2.31
N LEU A 209 18.80 -21.53 3.10
CA LEU A 209 19.49 -20.32 2.68
C LEU A 209 20.84 -20.66 2.02
N ALA A 210 21.02 -20.25 0.77
CA ALA A 210 22.32 -20.28 0.10
C ALA A 210 23.01 -18.91 0.21
N MET A 211 22.26 -17.82 0.00
CA MET A 211 22.74 -16.44 0.07
C MET A 211 21.58 -15.45 0.25
N ILE A 212 21.89 -14.26 0.78
CA ILE A 212 20.94 -13.14 0.90
C ILE A 212 21.24 -12.12 -0.19
N VAL A 213 20.20 -11.70 -0.93
CA VAL A 213 20.30 -10.66 -1.96
C VAL A 213 19.33 -9.53 -1.62
N PHE A 214 19.83 -8.31 -1.44
CA PHE A 214 18.98 -7.16 -1.15
C PHE A 214 18.26 -6.64 -2.40
N THR A 215 16.97 -6.35 -2.25
CA THR A 215 16.08 -5.83 -3.29
C THR A 215 15.52 -4.47 -2.87
N SER A 216 15.35 -3.53 -3.80
CA SER A 216 14.72 -2.23 -3.51
C SER A 216 13.26 -2.46 -3.11
N GLY A 217 12.92 -2.27 -1.83
CA GLY A 217 11.56 -2.45 -1.32
C GLY A 217 10.62 -1.31 -1.74
N THR A 218 9.31 -1.57 -1.80
CA THR A 218 8.28 -0.55 -2.03
C THR A 218 8.17 0.47 -0.89
N THR A 219 8.69 0.13 0.30
CA THR A 219 8.71 0.93 1.52
C THR A 219 9.95 1.84 1.64
N GLY A 220 10.75 1.98 0.57
CA GLY A 220 11.96 2.82 0.52
C GLY A 220 13.27 2.14 0.96
N LEU A 221 13.24 1.28 1.99
CA LEU A 221 14.44 0.54 2.45
C LEU A 221 14.61 -0.84 1.77
N PRO A 222 15.85 -1.29 1.47
CA PRO A 222 16.07 -2.58 0.81
C PRO A 222 15.72 -3.79 1.68
N LYS A 223 15.07 -4.80 1.08
CA LYS A 223 14.68 -6.05 1.76
C LYS A 223 15.62 -7.20 1.37
N GLY A 224 16.12 -7.95 2.34
CA GLY A 224 16.98 -9.12 2.11
C GLY A 224 16.19 -10.33 1.62
N ALA A 225 16.17 -10.59 0.32
CA ALA A 225 15.52 -11.78 -0.24
C ALA A 225 16.35 -13.03 0.01
N ILE A 226 15.71 -14.11 0.46
CA ILE A 226 16.35 -15.41 0.63
C ILE A 226 16.50 -16.08 -0.73
N VAL A 227 17.74 -16.38 -1.12
CA VAL A 227 18.04 -17.22 -2.28
C VAL A 227 18.46 -18.60 -1.78
N SER A 228 17.65 -19.62 -2.06
CA SER A 228 17.85 -20.99 -1.59
C SER A 228 18.77 -21.81 -2.50
N TRP A 229 19.26 -22.95 -2.00
CA TRP A 229 20.06 -23.90 -2.79
C TRP A 229 19.32 -24.42 -4.03
N SER A 230 18.01 -24.63 -3.91
CA SER A 230 17.15 -24.99 -5.05
C SER A 230 17.28 -23.96 -6.16
N LYS A 231 17.20 -22.66 -5.83
CA LYS A 231 17.28 -21.58 -6.82
C LYS A 231 18.66 -21.46 -7.46
N THR A 232 19.73 -21.59 -6.69
CA THR A 232 21.11 -21.50 -7.22
C THR A 232 21.44 -22.65 -8.18
N VAL A 233 20.89 -23.84 -7.95
CA VAL A 233 21.15 -25.02 -8.79
C VAL A 233 20.16 -25.13 -9.95
N VAL A 234 18.85 -25.08 -9.67
CA VAL A 234 17.81 -25.29 -10.70
C VAL A 234 17.78 -24.12 -11.68
N GLY A 235 17.87 -22.87 -11.19
CA GLY A 235 17.92 -21.68 -12.06
C GLY A 235 19.11 -21.74 -13.02
N ALA A 236 20.28 -22.12 -12.51
CA ALA A 236 21.51 -22.28 -13.30
C ALA A 236 21.47 -23.46 -14.29
N MET A 237 20.63 -24.47 -14.08
CA MET A 237 20.50 -25.64 -14.96
C MET A 237 19.43 -25.50 -16.04
N ILE A 238 18.37 -24.73 -15.79
CA ILE A 238 17.27 -24.56 -16.75
C ILE A 238 17.78 -23.86 -18.01
N VAL A 239 18.51 -22.75 -17.85
CA VAL A 239 18.93 -21.92 -18.99
C VAL A 239 19.74 -22.73 -20.01
N PRO A 240 20.79 -23.50 -19.63
CA PRO A 240 21.59 -24.22 -20.62
C PRO A 240 20.85 -25.32 -21.38
N GLY A 241 20.03 -26.13 -20.69
CA GLY A 241 19.27 -27.20 -21.35
C GLY A 241 18.22 -26.66 -22.32
N TRP A 242 17.64 -25.51 -21.99
CA TRP A 242 16.60 -24.87 -22.78
C TRP A 242 17.13 -24.04 -23.96
N SER A 243 18.17 -23.23 -23.76
CA SER A 243 18.70 -22.33 -24.80
C SER A 243 19.74 -22.99 -25.71
N GLY A 244 20.35 -24.10 -25.25
CA GLY A 244 21.45 -24.75 -25.95
C GLY A 244 22.80 -24.10 -25.64
N PHE A 245 22.91 -23.45 -24.48
CA PHE A 245 24.20 -23.08 -23.92
C PHE A 245 24.98 -24.36 -23.53
N ALA A 246 26.17 -24.47 -24.07
CA ALA A 246 27.02 -25.64 -24.06
C ALA A 246 28.24 -25.42 -23.17
N GLN A 247 29.03 -26.48 -23.03
CA GLN A 247 30.19 -26.46 -22.17
C GLN A 247 31.28 -25.57 -22.77
N ASP A 248 31.45 -25.55 -24.09
CA ASP A 248 32.43 -24.79 -24.85
C ASP A 248 32.09 -23.29 -25.03
N ASP A 249 30.92 -22.86 -24.58
CA ASP A 249 30.53 -21.45 -24.65
C ASP A 249 31.29 -20.59 -23.62
N THR A 250 31.57 -19.34 -24.03
CA THR A 250 31.96 -18.25 -23.12
C THR A 250 30.77 -17.30 -22.93
N PHE A 251 30.38 -17.08 -21.67
CA PHE A 251 29.31 -16.18 -21.27
C PHE A 251 29.88 -14.84 -20.76
N TYR A 252 29.54 -13.72 -21.38
CA TYR A 252 29.96 -12.40 -20.93
C TYR A 252 28.87 -11.70 -20.13
N THR A 253 29.22 -11.14 -18.97
CA THR A 253 28.34 -10.27 -18.20
C THR A 253 29.10 -9.10 -17.58
N CYS A 254 28.53 -7.90 -17.70
CA CYS A 254 28.96 -6.71 -16.98
C CYS A 254 27.92 -6.29 -15.93
N MET A 255 26.93 -7.15 -15.65
CA MET A 255 25.90 -6.90 -14.65
C MET A 255 26.48 -7.07 -13.24
N PRO A 256 26.00 -6.32 -12.23
CA PRO A 256 26.56 -6.41 -10.88
C PRO A 256 26.33 -7.80 -10.26
N LEU A 257 27.40 -8.42 -9.75
CA LEU A 257 27.38 -9.76 -9.15
C LEU A 257 26.53 -9.85 -7.88
N TYR A 258 26.33 -8.75 -7.17
CA TYR A 258 25.44 -8.69 -6.01
C TYR A 258 23.95 -8.90 -6.38
N HIS A 259 23.60 -8.91 -7.68
CA HIS A 259 22.27 -9.31 -8.16
C HIS A 259 22.19 -10.79 -8.53
N SER A 260 21.05 -11.42 -8.22
CA SER A 260 20.78 -12.83 -8.52
C SER A 260 20.86 -13.17 -10.02
N SER A 261 20.55 -12.22 -10.91
CA SER A 261 20.69 -12.42 -12.36
C SER A 261 22.15 -12.71 -12.77
N ALA A 262 23.12 -11.96 -12.24
CA ALA A 262 24.53 -12.14 -12.60
C ALA A 262 25.18 -13.30 -11.80
N SER A 263 24.89 -13.39 -10.50
CA SER A 263 25.44 -14.45 -9.65
C SER A 263 24.86 -15.84 -9.98
N VAL A 264 23.53 -15.98 -10.04
CA VAL A 264 22.88 -17.28 -10.31
C VAL A 264 22.82 -17.58 -11.81
N LEU A 265 22.22 -16.69 -12.60
CA LEU A 265 22.00 -16.93 -14.04
C LEU A 265 23.19 -16.51 -14.91
N GLY A 266 24.30 -16.07 -14.31
CA GLY A 266 25.59 -15.87 -14.97
C GLY A 266 26.63 -16.85 -14.43
N TYR A 267 27.19 -16.57 -13.24
CA TYR A 267 28.31 -17.35 -12.69
C TYR A 267 27.93 -18.80 -12.37
N CYS A 268 26.87 -19.05 -11.57
CA CYS A 268 26.46 -20.43 -11.26
C CYS A 268 26.06 -21.20 -12.52
N MET A 269 25.40 -20.55 -13.49
CA MET A 269 25.08 -21.15 -14.79
C MET A 269 26.34 -21.63 -15.53
N ALA A 270 27.34 -20.76 -15.70
CA ALA A 270 28.59 -21.12 -16.36
C ALA A 270 29.33 -22.24 -15.60
N LEU A 271 29.45 -22.10 -14.28
CA LEU A 271 30.09 -23.10 -13.42
C LEU A 271 29.43 -24.47 -13.57
N ILE A 272 28.11 -24.56 -13.35
CA ILE A 272 27.35 -25.82 -13.33
C ILE A 272 27.35 -26.50 -14.71
N ARG A 273 27.46 -25.71 -15.79
CA ARG A 273 27.55 -26.25 -17.16
C ARG A 273 28.95 -26.74 -17.52
N GLY A 274 30.00 -26.31 -16.79
CA GLY A 274 31.39 -26.56 -17.19
C GLY A 274 31.93 -25.56 -18.21
N ALA A 275 31.32 -24.37 -18.29
CA ALA A 275 31.57 -23.32 -19.27
C ALA A 275 32.44 -22.17 -18.73
N THR A 276 32.83 -21.25 -19.60
CA THR A 276 33.64 -20.09 -19.24
C THR A 276 32.74 -18.87 -19.03
N ILE A 277 33.04 -18.06 -18.01
CA ILE A 277 32.42 -16.76 -17.78
C ILE A 277 33.45 -15.64 -17.86
N CYS A 278 33.14 -14.59 -18.61
CA CYS A 278 33.87 -13.34 -18.61
C CYS A 278 33.07 -12.27 -17.88
N ILE A 279 33.69 -11.62 -16.91
CA ILE A 279 33.07 -10.60 -16.06
C ILE A 279 33.66 -9.23 -16.40
N GLY A 280 32.82 -8.30 -16.81
CA GLY A 280 33.17 -6.89 -16.97
C GLY A 280 33.08 -6.15 -15.63
N LYS A 281 33.94 -5.14 -15.42
CA LYS A 281 33.97 -4.29 -14.22
C LYS A 281 32.65 -3.55 -14.00
N SER A 282 32.11 -2.98 -15.07
CA SER A 282 30.81 -2.30 -15.12
C SER A 282 30.36 -2.18 -16.58
N PHE A 283 29.12 -1.77 -16.80
CA PHE A 283 28.63 -1.52 -18.16
C PHE A 283 29.26 -0.26 -18.76
N SER A 284 29.73 -0.37 -20.01
CA SER A 284 30.17 0.77 -20.81
C SER A 284 30.02 0.44 -22.30
N THR A 285 29.36 1.34 -23.04
CA THR A 285 29.18 1.18 -24.50
C THR A 285 30.51 1.17 -25.27
N LYS A 286 31.58 1.76 -24.69
CA LYS A 286 32.91 1.85 -25.32
C LYS A 286 33.73 0.57 -25.16
N THR A 287 33.45 -0.25 -24.15
CA THR A 287 34.24 -1.46 -23.83
C THR A 287 33.46 -2.75 -24.02
N PHE A 288 32.13 -2.74 -23.95
CA PHE A 288 31.28 -3.94 -24.01
C PHE A 288 31.64 -4.89 -25.16
N TRP A 289 31.69 -4.40 -26.39
CA TRP A 289 32.01 -5.24 -27.56
C TRP A 289 33.49 -5.57 -27.65
N LYS A 290 34.38 -4.72 -27.13
CA LYS A 290 35.82 -5.04 -27.01
C LYS A 290 36.04 -6.22 -26.09
N ASP A 291 35.38 -6.22 -24.93
CA ASP A 291 35.43 -7.32 -23.96
C ASP A 291 34.83 -8.60 -24.55
N CYS A 292 33.71 -8.50 -25.27
CA CYS A 292 33.12 -9.65 -25.96
C CYS A 292 34.08 -10.26 -27.00
N ARG A 293 34.80 -9.43 -27.76
CA ARG A 293 35.78 -9.88 -28.74
C ARG A 293 37.02 -10.49 -28.08
N SER A 294 37.60 -9.82 -27.09
CA SER A 294 38.82 -10.28 -26.40
C SER A 294 38.59 -11.60 -25.65
N SER A 295 37.41 -11.78 -25.05
CA SER A 295 37.03 -13.01 -24.34
C SER A 295 36.50 -14.12 -25.23
N ASN A 296 36.33 -13.88 -26.54
CA ASN A 296 35.63 -14.79 -27.45
C ASN A 296 34.21 -15.15 -26.95
N ALA A 297 33.50 -14.18 -26.37
CA ALA A 297 32.15 -14.39 -25.88
C ALA A 297 31.22 -14.93 -26.97
N THR A 298 30.48 -15.97 -26.61
CA THR A 298 29.48 -16.66 -27.47
C THR A 298 28.05 -16.32 -27.04
N ALA A 299 27.89 -15.93 -25.78
CA ALA A 299 26.65 -15.45 -25.23
C ALA A 299 26.90 -14.24 -24.34
N ILE A 300 25.95 -13.30 -24.30
CA ILE A 300 26.01 -12.11 -23.45
C ILE A 300 24.83 -12.10 -22.48
N GLN A 301 25.03 -11.53 -21.30
CA GLN A 301 23.94 -11.13 -20.42
C GLN A 301 23.44 -9.73 -20.79
N TYR A 302 22.12 -9.51 -20.75
CA TYR A 302 21.56 -8.17 -20.93
C TYR A 302 20.42 -7.84 -19.96
N VAL A 303 20.17 -6.55 -19.81
CA VAL A 303 18.89 -5.94 -19.42
C VAL A 303 18.44 -5.13 -20.63
N GLY A 304 17.13 -5.07 -20.95
CA GLY A 304 16.66 -4.48 -22.21
C GLY A 304 17.21 -3.09 -22.50
N GLU A 305 17.39 -2.27 -21.47
CA GLU A 305 17.96 -0.93 -21.59
C GLU A 305 19.45 -0.93 -21.99
N THR A 306 20.22 -1.90 -21.50
CA THR A 306 21.61 -2.14 -21.95
C THR A 306 21.65 -2.35 -23.48
N CYS A 307 20.71 -3.11 -24.04
CA CYS A 307 20.60 -3.29 -25.50
C CYS A 307 20.27 -1.98 -26.22
N ARG A 308 19.42 -1.13 -25.63
CA ARG A 308 19.09 0.20 -26.17
C ARG A 308 20.30 1.14 -26.16
N TYR A 309 21.09 1.15 -25.09
CA TYR A 309 22.34 1.92 -25.03
C TYR A 309 23.35 1.47 -26.08
N LEU A 310 23.52 0.16 -26.26
CA LEU A 310 24.38 -0.39 -27.31
C LEU A 310 23.89 0.01 -28.70
N LEU A 311 22.57 -0.05 -28.95
CA LEU A 311 21.96 0.40 -30.21
C LEU A 311 22.10 1.90 -30.48
N SER A 312 22.21 2.72 -29.44
CA SER A 312 22.32 4.17 -29.56
C SER A 312 23.77 4.64 -29.71
N ALA A 313 24.74 3.82 -29.28
CA ALA A 313 26.15 4.12 -29.45
C ALA A 313 26.53 4.15 -30.95
N PRO A 314 27.47 5.01 -31.38
CA PRO A 314 27.99 4.97 -32.74
C PRO A 314 28.52 3.58 -33.12
N PRO A 315 28.46 3.15 -34.40
CA PRO A 315 29.12 1.92 -34.84
C PRO A 315 30.61 1.95 -34.49
N GLU A 316 31.13 0.83 -33.99
CA GLU A 316 32.56 0.73 -33.70
C GLU A 316 33.31 0.46 -35.01
N ILE A 317 34.13 1.42 -35.44
CA ILE A 317 34.92 1.33 -36.67
C ILE A 317 36.37 1.07 -36.32
N ASP A 318 37.00 0.12 -37.02
CA ASP A 318 38.44 -0.10 -36.96
C ASP A 318 39.15 1.14 -37.53
N PRO A 319 39.98 1.84 -36.74
CA PRO A 319 40.62 3.08 -37.17
C PRO A 319 41.67 2.89 -38.28
N LEU A 320 42.19 1.67 -38.46
CA LEU A 320 43.21 1.34 -39.47
C LEU A 320 42.58 0.83 -40.77
N THR A 321 41.56 -0.04 -40.67
CA THR A 321 40.96 -0.69 -41.84
C THR A 321 39.66 -0.06 -42.31
N GLY A 322 39.03 0.78 -41.48
CA GLY A 322 37.69 1.34 -41.72
C GLY A 322 36.56 0.30 -41.60
N GLU A 323 36.86 -0.92 -41.17
CA GLU A 323 35.89 -2.00 -41.05
C GLU A 323 34.93 -1.76 -39.88
N ASN A 324 33.64 -2.06 -40.07
CA ASN A 324 32.66 -2.05 -38.99
C ASN A 324 32.81 -3.31 -38.11
N LEU A 325 33.11 -3.10 -36.83
CA LEU A 325 33.40 -4.13 -35.84
C LEU A 325 32.16 -4.62 -35.07
N ASP A 326 30.97 -4.03 -35.28
CA ASP A 326 29.75 -4.36 -34.54
C ASP A 326 29.36 -5.84 -34.68
N LYS A 327 29.71 -6.51 -35.79
CA LYS A 327 29.47 -7.95 -36.04
C LYS A 327 30.71 -8.83 -35.87
N LYS A 328 31.87 -8.26 -35.55
CA LYS A 328 33.16 -8.96 -35.51
C LYS A 328 33.42 -9.65 -34.18
N HIS A 329 32.42 -10.38 -33.68
CA HIS A 329 32.46 -11.13 -32.42
C HIS A 329 31.82 -12.50 -32.59
N LYS A 330 31.94 -13.38 -31.59
CA LYS A 330 31.36 -14.74 -31.62
C LYS A 330 29.98 -14.86 -30.97
N VAL A 331 29.42 -13.75 -30.48
CA VAL A 331 28.14 -13.75 -29.77
C VAL A 331 27.01 -14.19 -30.71
N ARG A 332 26.38 -15.32 -30.40
CA ARG A 332 25.22 -15.90 -31.12
C ARG A 332 23.92 -15.76 -30.35
N MET A 333 23.99 -15.53 -29.04
CA MET A 333 22.83 -15.50 -28.16
C MET A 333 22.94 -14.37 -27.13
N ALA A 334 21.88 -13.59 -26.99
CA ALA A 334 21.73 -12.66 -25.87
C ALA A 334 20.74 -13.26 -24.87
N PHE A 335 21.14 -13.38 -23.60
CA PHE A 335 20.32 -13.91 -22.52
C PHE A 335 20.06 -12.84 -21.46
N GLY A 336 18.82 -12.61 -21.10
CA GLY A 336 18.51 -11.46 -20.26
C GLY A 336 17.02 -11.24 -20.05
N ASN A 337 16.70 -10.05 -19.57
CA ASN A 337 15.32 -9.67 -19.29
C ASN A 337 14.95 -8.25 -19.77
N GLY A 338 13.70 -8.10 -20.19
CA GLY A 338 13.05 -6.84 -20.54
C GLY A 338 13.38 -6.31 -21.94
N LEU A 339 13.72 -7.14 -22.93
CA LEU A 339 13.98 -6.64 -24.28
C LEU A 339 12.67 -6.20 -24.93
N ARG A 340 12.53 -4.90 -25.20
CA ARG A 340 11.31 -4.34 -25.77
C ARG A 340 11.14 -4.72 -27.26
N PRO A 341 9.90 -4.84 -27.77
CA PRO A 341 9.66 -5.23 -29.16
C PRO A 341 10.25 -4.24 -30.19
N ASP A 342 10.22 -2.94 -29.92
CA ASP A 342 10.73 -1.89 -30.82
C ASP A 342 12.23 -2.01 -31.11
N ILE A 343 13.03 -2.47 -30.14
CA ILE A 343 14.48 -2.65 -30.29
C ILE A 343 14.91 -4.09 -30.61
N TRP A 344 14.02 -5.07 -30.48
CA TRP A 344 14.35 -6.50 -30.57
C TRP A 344 15.11 -6.88 -31.85
N ASN A 345 14.52 -6.60 -33.02
CA ASN A 345 15.14 -6.96 -34.31
C ASN A 345 16.28 -6.02 -34.68
N ARG A 346 16.17 -4.72 -34.36
CA ARG A 346 17.25 -3.76 -34.57
C ARG A 346 18.54 -4.21 -33.87
N PHE A 347 18.43 -4.69 -32.63
CA PHE A 347 19.56 -5.21 -31.86
C PHE A 347 20.16 -6.45 -32.51
N LYS A 348 19.32 -7.43 -32.91
CA LYS A 348 19.76 -8.62 -33.64
C LYS A 348 20.48 -8.28 -34.93
N ASP A 349 19.90 -7.40 -35.74
CA ASP A 349 20.39 -7.08 -37.08
C ASP A 349 21.70 -6.29 -37.04
N ARG A 350 21.83 -5.33 -36.11
CA ARG A 350 23.04 -4.51 -35.96
C ARG A 350 24.23 -5.34 -35.53
N PHE A 351 24.07 -6.16 -34.49
CA PHE A 351 25.17 -6.92 -33.89
C PHE A 351 25.25 -8.37 -34.39
N GLY A 352 24.37 -8.80 -35.28
CA GLY A 352 24.40 -10.17 -35.82
C GLY A 352 24.05 -11.25 -34.79
N ILE A 353 23.13 -10.95 -33.87
CA ILE A 353 22.69 -11.90 -32.84
C ILE A 353 21.58 -12.81 -33.38
N GLU A 354 21.82 -14.12 -33.40
CA GLU A 354 20.86 -15.10 -33.91
C GLU A 354 19.65 -15.25 -32.98
N ALA A 355 19.90 -15.40 -31.67
CA ALA A 355 18.89 -15.80 -30.70
C ALA A 355 18.78 -14.84 -29.50
N ILE A 356 17.55 -14.57 -29.08
CA ILE A 356 17.26 -13.91 -27.81
C ILE A 356 16.67 -14.96 -26.87
N ALA A 357 17.32 -15.14 -25.73
CA ALA A 357 16.85 -15.94 -24.61
C ALA A 357 16.34 -14.98 -23.51
N GLU A 358 15.05 -14.74 -23.49
CA GLU A 358 14.36 -13.84 -22.58
C GLU A 358 13.84 -14.63 -21.37
N PHE A 359 13.97 -14.08 -20.17
CA PHE A 359 13.39 -14.66 -18.96
C PHE A 359 12.71 -13.61 -18.08
N TYR A 360 11.75 -14.07 -17.29
CA TYR A 360 11.09 -13.29 -16.25
C TYR A 360 11.09 -14.06 -14.93
N SER A 361 11.52 -13.41 -13.84
CA SER A 361 11.50 -13.94 -12.48
C SER A 361 11.78 -12.82 -11.47
N ALA A 362 11.26 -12.95 -10.25
CA ALA A 362 11.67 -12.15 -9.09
C ALA A 362 12.80 -12.82 -8.30
N THR A 363 13.54 -12.06 -7.48
CA THR A 363 14.69 -12.58 -6.69
C THR A 363 14.23 -13.54 -5.59
N GLU A 364 13.15 -13.20 -4.91
CA GLU A 364 12.42 -13.99 -3.91
C GLU A 364 11.40 -14.94 -4.55
N GLY A 365 11.10 -14.75 -5.85
CA GLY A 365 10.04 -15.45 -6.55
C GLY A 365 10.26 -16.96 -6.65
N THR A 366 9.15 -17.70 -6.70
CA THR A 366 9.11 -19.17 -6.67
C THR A 366 9.22 -19.83 -8.04
N SER A 367 8.99 -19.06 -9.11
CA SER A 367 8.98 -19.54 -10.50
C SER A 367 9.27 -18.39 -11.46
N GLY A 368 9.23 -18.68 -12.76
CA GLY A 368 9.51 -17.71 -13.82
C GLY A 368 8.97 -18.14 -15.19
N ALA A 369 9.08 -17.24 -16.15
CA ALA A 369 8.72 -17.47 -17.55
C ALA A 369 9.97 -17.41 -18.44
N TRP A 370 9.94 -18.17 -19.54
CA TRP A 370 11.10 -18.38 -20.42
C TRP A 370 10.67 -18.28 -21.88
N ASN A 371 11.35 -17.45 -22.67
CA ASN A 371 11.16 -17.34 -24.12
C ASN A 371 12.49 -17.41 -24.90
N PHE A 372 12.66 -18.47 -25.70
CA PHE A 372 13.83 -18.64 -26.56
C PHE A 372 13.37 -18.41 -27.99
N SER A 373 13.82 -17.30 -28.55
CA SER A 373 13.38 -16.81 -29.83
C SER A 373 14.54 -16.68 -30.82
N ARG A 374 14.35 -17.25 -32.01
CA ARG A 374 15.23 -17.07 -33.18
C ARG A 374 14.55 -16.33 -34.32
N ASN A 375 13.27 -16.03 -34.18
CA ASN A 375 12.43 -15.42 -35.21
C ASN A 375 11.44 -14.41 -34.58
N ASP A 376 10.52 -13.89 -35.38
CA ASP A 376 9.60 -12.84 -34.92
C ASP A 376 8.38 -13.39 -34.16
N PHE A 377 8.20 -14.72 -34.11
CA PHE A 377 7.01 -15.34 -33.54
C PHE A 377 6.77 -14.96 -32.07
N SER A 378 7.82 -14.90 -31.26
CA SER A 378 7.72 -14.56 -29.84
C SER A 378 8.47 -13.28 -29.48
N LYS A 379 8.55 -12.35 -30.44
CA LYS A 379 9.13 -11.01 -30.25
C LYS A 379 8.44 -10.29 -29.08
N GLY A 380 9.22 -9.82 -28.11
CA GLY A 380 8.72 -9.09 -26.95
C GLY A 380 8.03 -9.94 -25.86
N ALA A 381 7.86 -11.25 -26.10
CA ALA A 381 7.26 -12.13 -25.11
C ALA A 381 8.29 -12.47 -24.01
N ILE A 382 7.90 -12.36 -22.74
CA ILE A 382 8.70 -12.80 -21.59
C ILE A 382 8.58 -14.31 -21.33
N GLY A 383 7.55 -14.94 -21.91
CA GLY A 383 7.26 -16.36 -21.74
C GLY A 383 6.71 -16.97 -23.00
N ARG A 384 7.02 -18.24 -23.22
CA ARG A 384 6.47 -19.06 -24.30
C ARG A 384 6.23 -20.47 -23.79
N ILE A 385 5.00 -20.96 -23.92
CA ILE A 385 4.61 -22.33 -23.58
C ILE A 385 3.72 -22.91 -24.68
N GLY A 386 3.89 -24.18 -24.99
CA GLY A 386 3.01 -24.92 -25.88
C GLY A 386 1.78 -25.49 -25.17
N THR A 387 1.07 -26.38 -25.87
CA THR A 387 -0.19 -26.95 -25.38
C THR A 387 0.01 -27.84 -24.16
N LEU A 388 1.10 -28.63 -24.12
CA LEU A 388 1.40 -29.51 -23.01
C LEU A 388 1.90 -28.70 -21.80
N GLY A 389 2.76 -27.71 -22.04
CA GLY A 389 3.23 -26.78 -21.03
C GLY A 389 2.08 -26.02 -20.38
N LYS A 390 1.13 -25.52 -21.18
CA LYS A 390 -0.09 -24.86 -20.70
C LYS A 390 -0.97 -25.78 -19.88
N PHE A 391 -1.13 -27.05 -20.26
CA PHE A 391 -1.89 -28.01 -19.46
C PHE A 391 -1.26 -28.25 -18.08
N LEU A 392 0.07 -28.41 -18.03
CA LEU A 392 0.79 -28.66 -16.78
C LEU A 392 0.95 -27.41 -15.90
N SER A 393 1.02 -26.22 -16.48
CA SER A 393 1.22 -24.98 -15.73
C SER A 393 -0.06 -24.47 -15.05
N GLN A 394 -1.25 -24.92 -15.46
CA GLN A 394 -2.53 -24.45 -14.89
C GLN A 394 -2.61 -24.56 -13.36
N SER A 395 -2.05 -25.61 -12.76
CA SER A 395 -2.06 -25.82 -11.31
C SER A 395 -0.90 -25.12 -10.58
N THR A 396 0.03 -24.50 -11.31
CA THR A 396 1.26 -23.91 -10.75
C THR A 396 1.40 -22.42 -11.01
N SER A 397 0.68 -21.87 -12.00
CA SER A 397 0.57 -20.44 -12.26
C SER A 397 -0.86 -20.02 -12.66
N ALA A 398 -1.20 -18.78 -12.37
CA ALA A 398 -2.45 -18.17 -12.77
C ALA A 398 -2.26 -16.68 -13.08
N ILE A 399 -3.12 -16.16 -13.94
CA ILE A 399 -3.27 -14.73 -14.18
C ILE A 399 -4.66 -14.37 -13.67
N VAL A 400 -4.73 -13.58 -12.61
CA VAL A 400 -5.98 -13.24 -11.92
C VAL A 400 -6.40 -11.81 -12.21
N GLU A 401 -7.71 -11.59 -12.23
CA GLU A 401 -8.28 -10.26 -12.37
C GLU A 401 -7.78 -9.35 -11.24
N LEU A 402 -7.53 -8.10 -11.58
CA LEU A 402 -7.13 -7.07 -10.63
C LEU A 402 -8.28 -6.13 -10.38
N ASP A 403 -8.46 -5.78 -9.12
CA ASP A 403 -9.15 -4.56 -8.74
C ASP A 403 -8.16 -3.40 -8.87
N TRP A 404 -8.37 -2.59 -9.91
CA TRP A 404 -7.49 -1.49 -10.26
C TRP A 404 -7.58 -0.30 -9.30
N GLU A 405 -8.57 -0.27 -8.40
CA GLU A 405 -8.69 0.78 -7.39
C GLU A 405 -7.96 0.40 -6.11
N THR A 406 -8.11 -0.85 -5.66
CA THR A 406 -7.41 -1.34 -4.46
C THR A 406 -6.01 -1.89 -4.75
N GLU A 407 -5.66 -2.05 -6.04
CA GLU A 407 -4.45 -2.70 -6.51
C GLU A 407 -4.27 -4.11 -5.93
N GLN A 408 -5.36 -4.81 -5.63
CA GLN A 408 -5.36 -6.20 -5.15
C GLN A 408 -6.00 -7.13 -6.18
N PRO A 409 -5.71 -8.45 -6.14
CA PRO A 409 -6.50 -9.42 -6.89
C PRO A 409 -7.99 -9.26 -6.61
N TRP A 410 -8.79 -9.11 -7.66
CA TRP A 410 -10.24 -9.03 -7.55
C TRP A 410 -10.79 -10.34 -7.01
N ARG A 411 -11.68 -10.23 -6.01
CA ARG A 411 -12.33 -11.38 -5.35
C ARG A 411 -13.83 -11.33 -5.56
N ASP A 412 -14.40 -12.48 -5.90
CA ASP A 412 -15.84 -12.64 -6.07
C ASP A 412 -16.56 -12.35 -4.74
N PRO A 413 -17.57 -11.45 -4.70
CA PRO A 413 -18.19 -11.03 -3.45
C PRO A 413 -18.85 -12.16 -2.65
N ILE A 414 -19.28 -13.23 -3.32
CA ILE A 414 -20.00 -14.36 -2.73
C ILE A 414 -18.99 -15.42 -2.28
N THR A 415 -18.16 -15.90 -3.20
CA THR A 415 -17.24 -17.01 -2.92
C THR A 415 -15.96 -16.57 -2.22
N LYS A 416 -15.63 -15.27 -2.26
CA LYS A 416 -14.37 -14.66 -1.79
C LYS A 416 -13.11 -15.11 -2.53
N LEU A 417 -13.25 -15.94 -3.57
CA LEU A 417 -12.15 -16.43 -4.41
C LEU A 417 -11.85 -15.46 -5.56
N CYS A 418 -10.61 -15.43 -6.00
CA CYS A 418 -10.18 -14.70 -7.19
C CYS A 418 -10.64 -15.39 -8.48
N ARG A 419 -10.75 -14.59 -9.55
CA ARG A 419 -11.09 -15.08 -10.89
C ARG A 419 -9.88 -15.02 -11.82
N ARG A 420 -9.71 -16.03 -12.66
CA ARG A 420 -8.73 -16.00 -13.76
C ARG A 420 -9.18 -15.03 -14.84
N VAL A 421 -8.25 -14.24 -15.38
CA VAL A 421 -8.56 -13.39 -16.53
C VAL A 421 -8.86 -14.22 -17.77
N GLU A 422 -9.70 -13.66 -18.65
CA GLU A 422 -9.84 -14.16 -20.01
C GLU A 422 -8.54 -14.02 -20.79
N LEU A 423 -8.34 -14.93 -21.73
CA LEU A 423 -7.13 -14.96 -22.55
C LEU A 423 -7.04 -13.70 -23.42
N GLY A 424 -5.87 -13.06 -23.44
CA GLY A 424 -5.64 -11.75 -24.06
C GLY A 424 -5.98 -10.54 -23.19
N LYS A 425 -6.50 -10.73 -21.97
CA LYS A 425 -6.72 -9.63 -21.01
C LYS A 425 -5.56 -9.53 -20.00
N PRO A 426 -5.22 -8.30 -19.56
CA PRO A 426 -4.20 -8.10 -18.54
C PRO A 426 -4.70 -8.50 -17.15
N GLY A 427 -3.82 -9.07 -16.33
CA GLY A 427 -4.08 -9.39 -14.92
C GLY A 427 -2.79 -9.68 -14.15
N GLU A 428 -2.90 -9.90 -12.84
CA GLU A 428 -1.73 -10.18 -11.99
C GLU A 428 -1.26 -11.63 -12.15
N LEU A 429 0.03 -11.82 -12.42
CA LEU A 429 0.64 -13.15 -12.39
C LEU A 429 0.84 -13.61 -10.93
N ILE A 430 0.43 -14.84 -10.65
CA ILE A 430 0.64 -15.49 -9.36
C ILE A 430 1.14 -16.92 -9.55
N PHE A 431 1.88 -17.43 -8.56
CA PHE A 431 2.46 -18.79 -8.59
C PHE A 431 2.01 -19.61 -7.38
N ALA A 432 1.56 -20.85 -7.61
CA ALA A 432 1.04 -21.69 -6.53
C ALA A 432 2.17 -22.10 -5.57
N ILE A 433 1.90 -22.00 -4.27
CA ILE A 433 2.77 -22.50 -3.21
C ILE A 433 2.01 -23.51 -2.35
N ASP A 434 2.73 -24.27 -1.53
CA ASP A 434 2.08 -25.18 -0.59
C ASP A 434 1.51 -24.37 0.58
N ALA A 435 0.20 -24.49 0.83
CA ALA A 435 -0.46 -23.75 1.89
C ALA A 435 -0.05 -24.20 3.30
N LYS A 436 0.40 -25.45 3.45
CA LYS A 436 0.84 -26.03 4.73
C LYS A 436 2.32 -25.76 5.00
N ASP A 437 3.12 -25.64 3.95
CA ASP A 437 4.56 -25.35 4.01
C ASP A 437 4.92 -24.34 2.91
N THR A 438 4.62 -23.07 3.17
CA THR A 438 4.88 -21.99 2.22
C THR A 438 6.38 -21.83 1.95
N GLU A 439 7.21 -22.09 2.95
CA GLU A 439 8.68 -22.01 2.89
C GLU A 439 9.31 -23.08 1.99
N SER A 440 8.62 -24.18 1.68
CA SER A 440 9.10 -25.19 0.73
C SER A 440 9.39 -24.61 -0.66
N LYS A 441 8.61 -23.61 -1.10
CA LYS A 441 8.75 -22.95 -2.41
C LYS A 441 9.06 -21.46 -2.30
N PHE A 442 8.50 -20.75 -1.31
CA PHE A 442 8.70 -19.32 -1.08
C PHE A 442 9.32 -19.09 0.30
N GLN A 443 10.65 -18.96 0.35
CA GLN A 443 11.37 -18.74 1.61
C GLN A 443 11.17 -17.33 2.18
N GLY A 444 10.74 -16.36 1.36
CA GLY A 444 10.46 -15.00 1.80
C GLY A 444 11.70 -14.11 1.97
N TYR A 445 11.57 -13.12 2.86
CA TYR A 445 12.61 -12.15 3.19
C TYR A 445 13.24 -12.47 4.56
N TYR A 446 14.57 -12.44 4.61
CA TYR A 446 15.37 -12.77 5.78
C TYR A 446 15.04 -11.85 6.96
N ASN A 447 14.67 -12.44 8.10
CA ASN A 447 14.24 -11.74 9.32
C ASN A 447 13.09 -10.73 9.12
N ASN A 448 12.24 -10.91 8.10
CA ASN A 448 11.14 -9.99 7.81
C ASN A 448 9.83 -10.74 7.48
N LYS A 449 9.24 -11.36 8.50
CA LYS A 449 8.00 -12.15 8.38
C LYS A 449 6.82 -11.34 7.83
N SER A 450 6.69 -10.06 8.22
CA SER A 450 5.63 -9.18 7.73
C SER A 450 5.69 -8.98 6.22
N SER A 451 6.88 -8.69 5.67
CA SER A 451 7.04 -8.59 4.22
C SER A 451 6.84 -9.93 3.52
N THR A 452 7.24 -11.05 4.14
CA THR A 452 7.00 -12.40 3.61
C THR A 452 5.51 -12.68 3.50
N GLU A 453 4.73 -12.51 4.57
CA GLU A 453 3.28 -12.78 4.55
C GLU A 453 2.54 -11.84 3.59
N SER A 454 3.00 -10.60 3.41
CA SER A 454 2.40 -9.67 2.44
C SER A 454 2.46 -10.15 0.98
N LYS A 455 3.35 -11.12 0.68
CA LYS A 455 3.50 -11.73 -0.64
C LYS A 455 2.72 -13.04 -0.79
N ILE A 456 2.01 -13.49 0.24
CA ILE A 456 1.24 -14.74 0.23
C ILE A 456 -0.24 -14.41 0.16
N LEU A 457 -0.89 -14.86 -0.90
CA LEU A 457 -2.34 -14.83 -1.06
C LEU A 457 -2.91 -16.19 -0.64
N ARG A 458 -3.95 -16.19 0.18
CA ARG A 458 -4.69 -17.40 0.59
C ARG A 458 -6.09 -17.38 0.00
N ASP A 459 -6.67 -18.57 -0.15
CA ASP A 459 -8.03 -18.75 -0.65
C ASP A 459 -8.25 -18.05 -1.99
N VAL A 460 -7.40 -18.34 -2.97
CA VAL A 460 -7.31 -17.63 -4.24
C VAL A 460 -8.18 -18.28 -5.29
N LEU A 461 -7.89 -19.50 -5.74
CA LEU A 461 -8.71 -20.19 -6.75
C LEU A 461 -9.59 -21.27 -6.13
N GLN A 462 -9.22 -21.73 -4.94
CA GLN A 462 -9.97 -22.67 -4.12
C GLN A 462 -9.71 -22.38 -2.64
N MET A 463 -10.67 -22.68 -1.77
CA MET A 463 -10.47 -22.55 -0.32
C MET A 463 -9.31 -23.45 0.15
N GLY A 464 -8.44 -22.90 0.98
CA GLY A 464 -7.27 -23.55 1.54
C GLY A 464 -6.04 -23.57 0.63
N ASP A 465 -6.09 -22.99 -0.58
CA ASP A 465 -4.87 -22.81 -1.39
C ASP A 465 -4.04 -21.59 -0.94
N ALA A 466 -2.79 -21.54 -1.41
CA ALA A 466 -1.90 -20.43 -1.20
C ALA A 466 -1.08 -20.13 -2.46
N TRP A 467 -0.84 -18.85 -2.73
CA TRP A 467 -0.16 -18.38 -3.92
C TRP A 467 0.83 -17.26 -3.58
N PHE A 468 1.99 -17.29 -4.23
CA PHE A 468 2.94 -16.19 -4.22
C PHE A 468 2.49 -15.09 -5.18
N ARG A 469 2.46 -13.87 -4.66
CA ARG A 469 2.05 -12.64 -5.34
C ARG A 469 3.24 -11.95 -6.01
N THR A 470 3.23 -11.84 -7.34
CA THR A 470 4.35 -11.20 -8.06
C THR A 470 4.30 -9.67 -7.95
N GLY A 471 3.11 -9.06 -7.98
CA GLY A 471 2.96 -7.62 -8.15
C GLY A 471 3.10 -7.13 -9.60
N ASP A 472 3.14 -8.05 -10.58
CA ASP A 472 3.34 -7.75 -11.99
C ASP A 472 2.09 -8.08 -12.82
N VAL A 473 1.68 -7.14 -13.67
CA VAL A 473 0.58 -7.28 -14.62
C VAL A 473 1.13 -7.87 -15.91
N ILE A 474 0.53 -8.96 -16.36
CA ILE A 474 0.90 -9.62 -17.62
C ILE A 474 -0.34 -9.92 -18.46
N THR A 475 -0.10 -10.16 -19.74
CA THR A 475 -1.11 -10.67 -20.68
C THR A 475 -0.59 -11.95 -21.32
N SER A 476 -1.47 -12.93 -21.56
CA SER A 476 -1.12 -14.13 -22.33
C SER A 476 -2.07 -14.33 -23.49
N ASP A 477 -1.54 -14.77 -24.63
CA ASP A 477 -2.32 -14.95 -25.86
C ASP A 477 -2.66 -16.42 -26.16
N ALA A 478 -3.38 -16.63 -27.26
CA ALA A 478 -3.92 -17.93 -27.64
C ALA A 478 -2.83 -18.90 -28.12
N GLU A 479 -1.68 -18.35 -28.52
CA GLU A 479 -0.51 -19.07 -29.02
C GLU A 479 0.48 -19.39 -27.89
N GLY A 480 0.12 -19.09 -26.64
CA GLY A 480 0.90 -19.45 -25.45
C GLY A 480 2.10 -18.54 -25.21
N ARG A 481 2.09 -17.31 -25.75
CA ARG A 481 3.07 -16.28 -25.43
C ARG A 481 2.55 -15.41 -24.30
N THR A 482 3.45 -15.03 -23.40
CA THR A 482 3.16 -14.16 -22.27
C THR A 482 3.97 -12.89 -22.41
N TYR A 483 3.33 -11.75 -22.20
CA TYR A 483 3.91 -10.41 -22.32
C TYR A 483 3.83 -9.69 -20.99
N PHE A 484 4.91 -8.98 -20.65
CA PHE A 484 4.92 -8.09 -19.51
C PHE A 484 4.13 -6.83 -19.85
N SER A 485 3.10 -6.50 -19.08
CA SER A 485 2.28 -5.31 -19.31
C SER A 485 2.78 -4.14 -18.47
N ASP A 486 2.78 -4.26 -17.14
CA ASP A 486 3.32 -3.23 -16.25
C ASP A 486 3.52 -3.76 -14.82
N ARG A 487 4.10 -2.94 -13.94
CA ARG A 487 4.05 -3.18 -12.49
C ARG A 487 2.76 -2.62 -11.91
N ILE A 488 2.18 -3.32 -10.93
CA ILE A 488 1.13 -2.73 -10.11
C ILE A 488 1.69 -1.48 -9.43
N GLY A 489 0.96 -0.36 -9.54
CA GLY A 489 1.39 0.96 -9.09
C GLY A 489 2.18 1.81 -10.10
N ASP A 490 2.59 1.25 -11.24
CA ASP A 490 3.22 2.02 -12.34
C ASP A 490 2.21 2.48 -13.40
N THR A 491 1.15 1.70 -13.65
CA THR A 491 0.03 2.11 -14.51
C THR A 491 -0.67 3.34 -13.95
N PHE A 492 -1.34 4.09 -14.80
CA PHE A 492 -2.14 5.22 -14.36
C PHE A 492 -3.49 5.25 -15.05
N ARG A 493 -4.50 5.82 -14.38
CA ARG A 493 -5.86 5.91 -14.90
C ARG A 493 -6.14 7.32 -15.40
N TRP A 494 -6.54 7.48 -16.65
CA TRP A 494 -6.90 8.77 -17.23
C TRP A 494 -8.25 8.68 -17.93
N LYS A 495 -9.19 9.58 -17.58
CA LYS A 495 -10.56 9.57 -18.13
C LYS A 495 -11.26 8.21 -17.98
N ALA A 496 -11.14 7.63 -16.79
CA ALA A 496 -11.65 6.31 -16.40
C ALA A 496 -11.00 5.08 -17.09
N GLU A 497 -10.05 5.28 -17.99
CA GLU A 497 -9.32 4.22 -18.70
C GLU A 497 -7.95 3.97 -18.06
N ASN A 498 -7.54 2.71 -17.95
CA ASN A 498 -6.20 2.35 -17.49
C ASN A 498 -5.19 2.47 -18.64
N VAL A 499 -4.08 3.15 -18.38
CA VAL A 499 -2.99 3.37 -19.33
C VAL A 499 -1.76 2.60 -18.88
N SER A 500 -1.28 1.70 -19.73
CA SER A 500 0.02 1.04 -19.55
C SER A 500 1.13 2.03 -19.90
N THR A 501 2.02 2.27 -18.95
CA THR A 501 3.19 3.13 -19.21
C THR A 501 4.14 2.49 -20.22
N ASN A 502 4.20 1.16 -20.27
CA ASN A 502 5.03 0.44 -21.23
C ASN A 502 4.52 0.53 -22.65
N GLU A 503 3.21 0.43 -22.86
CA GLU A 503 2.59 0.57 -24.19
C GLU A 503 2.88 1.96 -24.77
N VAL A 504 2.70 3.00 -23.97
CA VAL A 504 2.97 4.38 -24.38
C VAL A 504 4.48 4.59 -24.64
N SER A 505 5.34 4.04 -23.79
CA SER A 505 6.80 4.11 -23.96
C SER A 505 7.25 3.40 -25.26
N GLU A 506 6.67 2.24 -25.58
CA GLU A 506 6.94 1.51 -26.83
C GLU A 506 6.45 2.28 -28.06
N ALA A 507 5.23 2.83 -28.02
CA ALA A 507 4.70 3.60 -29.14
C ALA A 507 5.59 4.80 -29.49
N LEU A 508 6.03 5.54 -28.46
CA LEU A 508 6.92 6.70 -28.61
C LEU A 508 8.36 6.29 -28.97
N GLY A 509 8.90 5.23 -28.37
CA GLY A 509 10.26 4.73 -28.64
C GLY A 509 10.48 4.29 -30.10
N ASN A 510 9.41 3.98 -30.82
CA ASN A 510 9.46 3.69 -32.25
C ASN A 510 9.59 4.94 -33.15
N HIS A 511 9.60 6.16 -32.60
CA HIS A 511 9.82 7.38 -33.37
C HIS A 511 11.32 7.65 -33.56
N SER A 512 11.77 8.05 -34.75
CA SER A 512 13.19 8.20 -35.08
C SER A 512 13.94 9.22 -34.23
N SER A 513 13.24 10.28 -33.80
CA SER A 513 13.81 11.36 -32.98
C SER A 513 13.89 11.02 -31.49
N VAL A 514 13.29 9.92 -31.02
CA VAL A 514 13.28 9.52 -29.60
C VAL A 514 14.45 8.60 -29.31
N ARG A 515 15.31 9.01 -28.37
CA ARG A 515 16.39 8.18 -27.84
C ARG A 515 15.91 7.35 -26.65
N GLU A 516 15.22 7.99 -25.70
CA GLU A 516 14.72 7.39 -24.46
C GLU A 516 13.32 7.91 -24.14
N ALA A 517 12.46 7.06 -23.57
CA ALA A 517 11.12 7.44 -23.12
C ALA A 517 10.75 6.78 -21.80
N ASN A 518 10.45 7.59 -20.78
CA ASN A 518 9.98 7.16 -19.46
C ASN A 518 8.60 7.77 -19.20
N VAL A 519 7.57 6.93 -19.16
CA VAL A 519 6.17 7.35 -19.09
C VAL A 519 5.62 7.14 -17.68
N TYR A 520 4.88 8.13 -17.18
CA TYR A 520 4.25 8.10 -15.87
C TYR A 520 2.99 8.96 -15.85
N GLY A 521 2.10 8.69 -14.89
CA GLY A 521 0.92 9.52 -14.66
C GLY A 521 1.23 10.68 -13.70
N VAL A 522 0.76 11.88 -14.04
CA VAL A 522 0.83 13.08 -13.18
C VAL A 522 -0.55 13.48 -12.71
N GLU A 523 -0.68 13.79 -11.42
CA GLU A 523 -1.92 14.37 -10.89
C GLU A 523 -2.01 15.82 -11.31
N LEU A 524 -3.18 16.23 -11.79
CA LEU A 524 -3.46 17.63 -12.12
C LEU A 524 -4.50 18.17 -11.14
N PRO A 525 -4.33 19.42 -10.67
CA PRO A 525 -5.35 20.09 -9.87
C PRO A 525 -6.71 20.02 -10.56
N HIS A 526 -7.75 19.67 -9.82
CA HIS A 526 -9.15 19.63 -10.30
C HIS A 526 -9.45 18.61 -11.42
N HIS A 527 -8.59 17.61 -11.64
CA HIS A 527 -8.87 16.51 -12.58
C HIS A 527 -8.81 15.15 -11.89
N ASP A 528 -9.79 14.30 -12.18
CA ASP A 528 -9.80 12.91 -11.73
C ASP A 528 -8.85 12.04 -12.56
N GLY A 529 -8.12 11.18 -11.85
CA GLY A 529 -7.08 10.35 -12.44
C GLY A 529 -5.75 11.09 -12.62
N ARG A 530 -4.84 10.47 -13.35
CA ARG A 530 -3.50 10.99 -13.62
C ARG A 530 -3.34 11.19 -15.12
N ALA A 531 -3.01 12.40 -15.54
CA ALA A 531 -2.70 12.71 -16.93
C ALA A 531 -1.41 12.01 -17.35
N GLY A 532 -1.34 11.52 -18.59
CA GLY A 532 -0.12 10.93 -19.10
C GLY A 532 0.98 11.97 -19.27
N CYS A 533 2.17 11.69 -18.76
CA CYS A 533 3.38 12.46 -18.99
C CYS A 533 4.48 11.53 -19.50
N VAL A 534 5.30 12.03 -20.43
CA VAL A 534 6.50 11.35 -20.87
C VAL A 534 7.72 12.23 -20.67
N ALA A 535 8.74 11.70 -19.99
CA ALA A 535 10.08 12.27 -20.04
C ALA A 535 10.82 11.64 -21.23
N LEU A 536 11.35 12.48 -22.12
CA LEU A 536 12.05 12.09 -23.35
C LEU A 536 13.48 12.61 -23.35
N VAL A 537 14.37 11.81 -23.92
CA VAL A 537 15.66 12.27 -24.43
C VAL A 537 15.60 12.12 -25.94
N LEU A 538 15.94 13.17 -26.69
CA LEU A 538 15.90 13.15 -28.15
C LEU A 538 17.25 12.80 -28.77
N THR A 539 17.23 12.33 -30.02
CA THR A 539 18.45 12.09 -30.80
C THR A 539 19.01 13.37 -31.45
N GLU A 540 18.14 14.36 -31.66
CA GLU A 540 18.43 15.65 -32.28
C GLU A 540 17.90 16.79 -31.40
N GLU A 541 18.34 18.03 -31.65
CA GLU A 541 17.86 19.21 -30.92
C GLU A 541 16.34 19.37 -31.09
N PRO A 542 15.62 19.78 -30.03
CA PRO A 542 14.19 19.98 -30.11
C PRO A 542 13.85 21.11 -31.09
N SER A 543 12.97 20.80 -32.05
CA SER A 543 12.40 21.79 -32.97
C SER A 543 10.88 21.62 -33.02
N GLU A 544 10.16 22.69 -33.39
CA GLU A 544 8.70 22.64 -33.55
C GLU A 544 8.25 21.51 -34.49
N ARG A 545 9.04 21.24 -35.53
CA ARG A 545 8.80 20.13 -36.45
C ARG A 545 8.86 18.78 -35.74
N VAL A 546 9.91 18.54 -34.96
CA VAL A 546 10.09 17.28 -34.21
C VAL A 546 8.97 17.10 -33.19
N LEU A 547 8.60 18.15 -32.46
CA LEU A 547 7.51 18.11 -31.48
C LEU A 547 6.15 17.84 -32.13
N SER A 548 5.87 18.44 -33.29
CA SER A 548 4.64 18.21 -34.06
C SER A 548 4.59 16.79 -34.64
N ASP A 549 5.71 16.28 -35.14
CA ASP A 549 5.81 14.91 -35.67
C ASP A 549 5.66 13.88 -34.54
N LEU A 550 6.21 14.13 -33.35
CA LEU A 550 6.02 13.30 -32.15
C LEU A 550 4.54 13.25 -31.71
N ALA A 551 3.86 14.39 -31.67
CA ALA A 551 2.45 14.45 -31.31
C ALA A 551 1.58 13.64 -32.29
N ARG A 552 1.80 13.82 -33.60
CA ARG A 552 1.09 13.05 -34.64
C ARG A 552 1.35 11.56 -34.52
N HIS A 553 2.62 11.18 -34.35
CA HIS A 553 3.03 9.77 -34.20
C HIS A 553 2.38 9.11 -32.97
N ALA A 554 2.30 9.82 -31.85
CA ALA A 554 1.61 9.34 -30.65
C ALA A 554 0.10 9.16 -30.90
N GLN A 555 -0.55 10.14 -31.53
CA GLN A 555 -1.99 10.11 -31.83
C GLN A 555 -2.39 9.02 -32.83
N ASP A 556 -1.51 8.70 -33.78
CA ASP A 556 -1.77 7.66 -34.79
C ASP A 556 -1.66 6.23 -34.21
N ARG A 557 -0.93 6.05 -33.10
CA ARG A 557 -0.60 4.73 -32.54
C ARG A 557 -1.24 4.42 -31.20
N LEU A 558 -1.62 5.45 -30.44
CA LEU A 558 -2.22 5.31 -29.12
C LEU A 558 -3.68 5.75 -29.14
N PRO A 559 -4.56 5.10 -28.37
CA PRO A 559 -5.90 5.64 -28.15
C PRO A 559 -5.80 7.01 -27.48
N ARG A 560 -6.79 7.88 -27.73
CA ARG A 560 -6.77 9.30 -27.32
C ARG A 560 -6.51 9.53 -25.82
N PHE A 561 -6.92 8.59 -24.95
CA PHE A 561 -6.70 8.69 -23.51
C PHE A 561 -5.27 8.29 -23.07
N ALA A 562 -4.52 7.57 -23.90
CA ALA A 562 -3.15 7.11 -23.59
C ALA A 562 -2.07 8.03 -24.18
N VAL A 563 -2.44 8.93 -25.10
CA VAL A 563 -1.52 9.96 -25.63
C VAL A 563 -1.07 10.87 -24.46
N PRO A 564 0.24 11.02 -24.20
CA PRO A 564 0.71 11.91 -23.15
C PRO A 564 0.24 13.34 -23.37
N LEU A 565 -0.31 13.94 -22.32
CA LEU A 565 -0.67 15.35 -22.33
C LEU A 565 0.54 16.24 -22.07
N PHE A 566 1.54 15.73 -21.36
CA PHE A 566 2.78 16.43 -21.08
C PHE A 566 3.99 15.69 -21.62
N LEU A 567 4.96 16.47 -22.05
CA LEU A 567 6.24 16.01 -22.56
C LEU A 567 7.33 16.82 -21.86
N ARG A 568 8.22 16.14 -21.14
CA ARG A 568 9.42 16.72 -20.53
C ARG A 568 10.64 16.32 -21.35
N LEU A 569 11.39 17.27 -21.87
CA LEU A 569 12.70 16.99 -22.44
C LEU A 569 13.75 17.07 -21.33
N ILE A 570 14.42 15.96 -21.11
CA ILE A 570 15.50 15.83 -20.15
C ILE A 570 16.81 15.56 -20.88
N ARG A 571 17.93 15.98 -20.28
CA ARG A 571 19.27 15.77 -20.86
C ARG A 571 19.69 14.30 -20.81
N GLU A 572 19.43 13.64 -19.69
CA GLU A 572 19.76 12.24 -19.44
C GLU A 572 18.75 11.58 -18.51
N MET A 573 18.49 10.29 -18.69
CA MET A 573 17.66 9.50 -17.77
C MET A 573 18.46 9.04 -16.56
N GLN A 574 17.86 9.17 -15.38
CA GLN A 574 18.40 8.53 -14.18
C GLN A 574 18.20 7.01 -14.26
N ILE A 575 19.27 6.26 -14.02
CA ILE A 575 19.28 4.79 -14.04
C ILE A 575 19.67 4.19 -12.69
N THR A 576 19.26 2.94 -12.46
CA THR A 576 19.71 2.12 -11.33
C THR A 576 21.06 1.46 -11.63
N GLY A 577 21.69 0.82 -10.63
CA GLY A 577 22.90 0.01 -10.83
C GLY A 577 22.74 -1.18 -11.80
N THR A 578 21.52 -1.51 -12.22
CA THR A 578 21.22 -2.51 -13.28
C THR A 578 20.84 -1.87 -14.62
N ASN A 579 21.14 -0.58 -14.80
CA ASN A 579 20.82 0.21 -15.98
C ASN A 579 19.32 0.36 -16.27
N LYS A 580 18.43 0.16 -15.28
CA LYS A 580 16.98 0.40 -15.45
C LYS A 580 16.63 1.85 -15.15
N GLN A 581 15.73 2.44 -15.93
CA GLN A 581 15.20 3.79 -15.71
C GLN A 581 14.53 3.91 -14.32
N GLN A 582 14.80 5.00 -13.60
CA GLN A 582 14.16 5.31 -12.33
C GLN A 582 12.87 6.12 -12.55
N LYS A 583 11.72 5.44 -12.55
CA LYS A 583 10.42 6.09 -12.75
C LYS A 583 9.95 6.92 -11.54
N HIS A 584 10.30 6.50 -10.33
CA HIS A 584 9.83 7.16 -9.11
C HIS A 584 10.23 8.64 -9.05
N VAL A 585 11.48 8.98 -9.39
CA VAL A 585 11.99 10.36 -9.32
C VAL A 585 11.22 11.28 -10.27
N VAL A 586 11.13 10.91 -11.56
CA VAL A 586 10.41 11.73 -12.55
C VAL A 586 8.92 11.82 -12.25
N ARG A 587 8.31 10.76 -11.69
CA ARG A 587 6.90 10.75 -11.26
C ARG A 587 6.66 11.67 -10.07
N THR A 588 7.53 11.66 -9.07
CA THR A 588 7.44 12.52 -7.87
C THR A 588 7.64 14.00 -8.22
N GLN A 589 8.53 14.29 -9.18
CA GLN A 589 8.68 15.64 -9.73
C GLN A 589 7.45 16.07 -10.56
N GLY A 590 6.83 15.13 -11.28
CA GLY A 590 5.63 15.38 -12.06
C GLY A 590 5.87 16.36 -13.21
N VAL A 591 5.07 17.41 -13.27
CA VAL A 591 5.16 18.53 -14.23
C VAL A 591 5.25 19.87 -13.51
N ASP A 592 5.67 19.86 -12.25
CA ASP A 592 5.77 21.04 -11.38
C ASP A 592 7.00 21.88 -11.76
N PRO A 593 6.84 23.11 -12.31
CA PRO A 593 7.94 23.95 -12.76
C PRO A 593 9.03 24.20 -11.72
N GLU A 594 8.69 24.23 -10.43
CA GLU A 594 9.66 24.46 -9.35
C GLU A 594 10.58 23.25 -9.13
N LYS A 595 10.07 22.03 -9.39
CA LYS A 595 10.79 20.77 -9.21
C LYS A 595 11.51 20.30 -10.47
N VAL A 596 11.19 20.87 -11.64
CA VAL A 596 11.70 20.48 -12.95
C VAL A 596 12.46 21.61 -13.65
N SER A 597 13.02 22.54 -12.88
CA SER A 597 13.64 23.80 -13.36
C SER A 597 14.78 23.66 -14.38
N ASN A 598 15.32 22.45 -14.58
CA ASN A 598 16.38 22.15 -15.56
C ASN A 598 15.88 21.43 -16.83
N ASP A 599 14.57 21.16 -16.93
CA ASP A 599 13.95 20.42 -18.02
C ASP A 599 13.07 21.33 -18.88
N ASP A 600 12.99 21.06 -20.18
CA ASP A 600 12.04 21.76 -21.05
C ASP A 600 10.69 21.04 -21.01
N LEU A 601 9.65 21.73 -20.54
CA LEU A 601 8.32 21.16 -20.36
C LEU A 601 7.36 21.67 -21.44
N PHE A 602 6.65 20.74 -22.07
CA PHE A 602 5.68 20.98 -23.12
C PHE A 602 4.35 20.30 -22.79
N TRP A 603 3.27 20.84 -23.35
CA TRP A 603 1.93 20.25 -23.22
C TRP A 603 1.22 20.17 -24.58
N LEU A 604 0.35 19.17 -24.74
CA LEU A 604 -0.35 18.87 -25.98
C LEU A 604 -1.56 19.80 -26.17
N LYS A 605 -1.46 20.75 -27.09
CA LYS A 605 -2.51 21.71 -27.47
C LYS A 605 -2.74 21.68 -28.98
N ASP A 606 -4.01 21.58 -29.39
CA ASP A 606 -4.43 21.53 -30.80
C ASP A 606 -3.67 20.52 -31.68
N GLY A 607 -3.22 19.41 -31.07
CA GLY A 607 -2.48 18.34 -31.76
C GLY A 607 -0.97 18.55 -31.89
N THR A 608 -0.39 19.52 -31.17
CA THR A 608 1.05 19.81 -31.13
C THR A 608 1.54 20.04 -29.70
N TYR A 609 2.80 19.72 -29.40
CA TYR A 609 3.40 20.04 -28.11
C TYR A 609 3.94 21.47 -28.10
N GLN A 610 3.48 22.29 -27.16
CA GLN A 610 3.80 23.72 -27.04
C GLN A 610 4.40 24.04 -25.66
N SER A 611 5.25 25.07 -25.56
CA SER A 611 6.05 25.42 -24.37
C SER A 611 5.44 26.54 -23.50
N ASP A 612 4.15 26.87 -23.67
CA ASP A 612 3.52 27.98 -22.94
C ASP A 612 3.70 27.83 -21.41
N HIS A 613 3.97 28.95 -20.73
CA HIS A 613 4.13 29.00 -19.27
C HIS A 613 2.91 28.35 -18.58
N LEU A 614 3.12 27.25 -17.85
CA LEU A 614 2.06 26.46 -17.21
C LEU A 614 1.20 27.22 -16.19
N TYR A 615 1.52 28.48 -15.90
CA TYR A 615 0.80 29.35 -14.97
C TYR A 615 -0.61 29.76 -15.45
N ASP A 616 -0.96 29.58 -16.73
CA ASP A 616 -2.26 29.98 -17.31
C ASP A 616 -3.17 28.80 -17.75
N MET A 617 -2.96 27.58 -17.23
CA MET A 617 -3.76 26.41 -17.66
C MET A 617 -5.19 26.40 -17.08
N GLN A 618 -6.15 26.93 -17.85
CA GLN A 618 -7.55 26.49 -17.79
C GLN A 618 -7.79 25.39 -18.85
N LEU A 619 -7.90 24.14 -18.44
CA LEU A 619 -8.34 23.06 -19.33
C LEU A 619 -9.82 23.33 -19.73
N PRO A 620 -10.19 23.21 -21.03
CA PRO A 620 -11.56 23.48 -21.45
C PRO A 620 -12.58 22.62 -20.71
N GLN A 621 -13.63 23.26 -20.19
CA GLN A 621 -14.80 22.59 -19.61
C GLN A 621 -15.49 21.67 -20.61
N GLN A 622 -16.19 20.67 -20.06
CA GLN A 622 -16.65 19.41 -20.63
C GLN A 622 -17.60 19.45 -21.87
N ASP A 623 -17.83 20.59 -22.51
CA ASP A 623 -18.86 20.75 -23.55
C ASP A 623 -18.34 21.38 -24.86
N GLN A 624 -17.43 20.72 -25.58
CA GLN A 624 -17.25 20.97 -27.02
C GLN A 624 -16.78 19.71 -27.77
N LEU A 625 -17.65 18.73 -27.96
CA LEU A 625 -17.44 17.66 -28.95
C LEU A 625 -18.74 17.36 -29.68
N THR A 626 -19.14 18.26 -30.58
CA THR A 626 -20.05 17.92 -31.67
C THR A 626 -19.34 16.97 -32.63
N LEU A 627 -19.98 15.83 -32.92
CA LEU A 627 -19.61 14.87 -33.97
C LEU A 627 -19.30 15.59 -35.30
N VAL A 628 -18.03 15.59 -35.71
CA VAL A 628 -17.66 15.91 -37.10
C VAL A 628 -17.38 14.60 -37.82
N ALA A 629 -18.40 14.08 -38.50
CA ALA A 629 -18.25 13.11 -39.57
C ALA A 629 -17.56 13.78 -40.79
N PRO A 630 -16.79 13.04 -41.59
CA PRO A 630 -15.87 13.61 -42.57
C PRO A 630 -16.61 14.25 -43.74
N ARG A 631 -16.42 15.56 -43.95
CA ARG A 631 -16.85 16.22 -45.20
C ARG A 631 -15.72 16.19 -46.23
N LEU A 632 -15.93 15.32 -47.22
CA LEU A 632 -15.38 15.42 -48.57
C LEU A 632 -15.45 16.86 -49.10
N ARG A 633 -14.34 17.33 -49.68
CA ARG A 633 -14.24 18.64 -50.34
C ARG A 633 -15.16 18.73 -51.56
N PRO A 634 -15.77 19.90 -51.81
CA PRO A 634 -16.05 20.31 -53.17
C PRO A 634 -15.42 21.67 -53.52
N ASN A 635 -15.09 21.78 -54.80
CA ASN A 635 -14.38 22.87 -55.44
C ASN A 635 -15.28 24.11 -55.67
N LYS A 636 -14.63 25.28 -55.73
CA LYS A 636 -14.97 26.57 -56.35
C LYS A 636 -16.32 26.73 -57.09
N GLN A 637 -17.11 27.76 -56.73
CA GLN A 637 -17.48 28.96 -57.55
C GLN A 637 -18.87 29.56 -57.22
N SER A 638 -18.84 30.89 -57.01
CA SER A 638 -19.83 31.91 -57.40
C SER A 638 -21.18 32.11 -56.67
N ARG A 639 -21.29 33.31 -56.08
CA ARG A 639 -22.31 34.38 -56.25
C ARG A 639 -23.78 34.18 -55.85
N LYS A 640 -24.20 35.21 -55.09
CA LYS A 640 -25.52 35.88 -54.95
C LYS A 640 -26.53 35.26 -53.99
N GLY A 641 -26.94 36.10 -53.03
CA GLY A 641 -28.02 35.84 -52.11
C GLY A 641 -29.40 35.99 -52.74
N HIS A 642 -30.36 35.31 -52.13
CA HIS A 642 -31.70 35.82 -51.85
C HIS A 642 -32.38 34.93 -50.83
N ASP A 643 -33.02 35.60 -49.89
CA ASP A 643 -34.28 35.28 -49.23
C ASP A 643 -34.42 34.04 -48.32
N GLN A 644 -34.54 34.38 -47.03
CA GLN A 644 -35.21 33.58 -46.02
C GLN A 644 -36.69 33.42 -46.38
N ARG A 645 -37.14 32.19 -46.63
CA ARG A 645 -38.46 31.62 -46.27
C ARG A 645 -38.73 30.37 -47.10
N ARG A 646 -38.42 29.21 -46.52
CA ARG A 646 -39.18 27.94 -46.61
C ARG A 646 -38.30 26.79 -46.15
N LEU A 647 -38.70 26.19 -45.02
CA LEU A 647 -38.51 24.80 -44.56
C LEU A 647 -38.35 24.76 -43.04
N ARG A 648 -39.34 25.37 -42.36
CA ARG A 648 -39.77 24.98 -41.02
C ARG A 648 -41.06 24.19 -41.26
N ILE A 649 -40.94 22.87 -41.43
CA ILE A 649 -41.96 21.81 -41.31
C ILE A 649 -41.25 20.51 -41.74
N ASN A 650 -41.39 19.45 -40.92
CA ASN A 650 -40.87 18.07 -41.04
C ASN A 650 -39.71 17.68 -40.10
N PHE A 651 -39.87 17.90 -38.80
CA PHE A 651 -39.18 17.06 -37.80
C PHE A 651 -40.09 16.47 -36.70
N GLU A 652 -41.41 16.69 -36.76
CA GLU A 652 -42.39 16.10 -35.83
C GLU A 652 -43.03 14.78 -36.33
N ARG A 653 -42.50 14.15 -37.40
CA ARG A 653 -43.14 12.98 -38.01
C ARG A 653 -42.28 11.75 -38.23
N MET A 654 -41.15 11.62 -37.55
CA MET A 654 -40.23 10.48 -37.74
C MET A 654 -39.70 9.86 -36.43
N VAL A 655 -40.56 9.77 -35.40
CA VAL A 655 -40.29 8.97 -34.17
C VAL A 655 -41.46 8.02 -33.82
N ARG A 656 -42.36 7.73 -34.78
CA ARG A 656 -43.35 6.66 -34.62
C ARG A 656 -43.32 5.74 -35.84
N THR A 657 -43.26 4.42 -35.57
CA THR A 657 -43.28 3.24 -36.48
C THR A 657 -41.92 2.95 -37.15
N GLY A 658 -41.16 1.91 -36.78
CA GLY A 658 -41.32 0.44 -36.96
C GLY A 658 -40.06 -0.03 -37.74
N MET A 659 -39.25 -1.05 -37.40
CA MET A 659 -39.44 -2.49 -37.13
C MET A 659 -38.25 -2.96 -36.24
N LYS A 660 -38.39 -3.77 -35.19
CA LYS A 660 -38.64 -5.23 -35.13
C LYS A 660 -37.71 -6.11 -35.97
N GLY A 661 -36.77 -6.78 -35.28
CA GLY A 661 -36.61 -8.24 -35.35
C GLY A 661 -35.26 -8.79 -35.83
N LEU A 662 -34.48 -9.39 -34.91
CA LEU A 662 -34.15 -10.85 -34.80
C LEU A 662 -32.93 -11.04 -33.82
N ILE A 663 -33.13 -11.50 -32.57
CA ILE A 663 -32.91 -12.88 -31.99
C ILE A 663 -31.56 -13.02 -31.22
N PRO A 664 -31.40 -13.76 -30.08
CA PRO A 664 -32.30 -14.13 -28.95
C PRO A 664 -31.67 -13.94 -27.52
N ALA A 665 -32.49 -14.10 -26.48
CA ALA A 665 -32.08 -14.06 -25.06
C ALA A 665 -31.77 -15.47 -24.47
N PRO A 666 -30.86 -15.60 -23.47
CA PRO A 666 -30.72 -16.82 -22.67
C PRO A 666 -31.79 -16.90 -21.57
N LYS A 667 -32.40 -18.07 -21.45
CA LYS A 667 -33.32 -18.44 -20.37
C LYS A 667 -32.55 -18.76 -19.08
N GLY A 668 -33.11 -18.32 -17.94
CA GLY A 668 -32.87 -18.94 -16.64
C GLY A 668 -32.33 -18.00 -15.55
N ARG A 669 -33.22 -17.24 -14.90
CA ARG A 669 -33.02 -16.79 -13.51
C ARG A 669 -34.35 -16.79 -12.77
N ILE A 670 -34.36 -17.55 -11.68
CA ILE A 670 -35.44 -17.70 -10.71
C ILE A 670 -35.64 -16.35 -10.02
N ARG A 671 -36.85 -15.79 -10.11
CA ARG A 671 -37.31 -14.67 -9.27
C ARG A 671 -38.06 -15.27 -8.09
N HIS A 672 -37.57 -15.06 -6.87
CA HIS A 672 -38.44 -15.14 -5.69
C HIS A 672 -39.37 -13.93 -5.71
N GLN A 673 -40.68 -14.19 -5.75
CA GLN A 673 -41.72 -13.20 -5.49
C GLN A 673 -41.70 -12.85 -4.01
N VAL A 674 -41.36 -11.60 -3.67
CA VAL A 674 -41.79 -10.98 -2.43
C VAL A 674 -42.57 -9.73 -2.82
N GLY A 675 -43.89 -9.81 -2.67
CA GLY A 675 -44.79 -8.73 -3.01
C GLY A 675 -46.20 -9.24 -3.16
N HIS A 676 -46.87 -9.52 -2.04
CA HIS A 676 -48.33 -9.49 -1.84
C HIS A 676 -48.63 -9.87 -0.37
N LYS A 677 -48.28 -8.98 0.58
CA LYS A 677 -48.79 -8.98 1.97
C LYS A 677 -48.87 -7.60 2.63
N TYR A 678 -48.29 -6.57 2.00
CA TYR A 678 -48.25 -5.22 2.58
C TYR A 678 -49.53 -4.39 2.33
N LEU A 679 -50.32 -4.74 1.31
CA LEU A 679 -51.57 -4.04 0.98
C LEU A 679 -52.82 -4.59 1.70
N GLU A 680 -52.78 -5.82 2.21
CA GLU A 680 -53.90 -6.39 2.98
C GLU A 680 -53.89 -5.97 4.47
N ALA A 681 -52.74 -5.55 5.00
CA ALA A 681 -52.61 -5.03 6.37
C ALA A 681 -53.09 -3.58 6.54
N LEU A 682 -53.19 -2.82 5.44
CA LEU A 682 -53.63 -1.42 5.44
C LEU A 682 -55.15 -1.25 5.31
N GLN A 683 -55.88 -2.30 4.89
CA GLN A 683 -57.36 -2.27 4.80
C GLN A 683 -58.08 -2.87 6.01
N SER A 684 -57.38 -3.56 6.93
CA SER A 684 -57.99 -4.19 8.10
C SER A 684 -58.01 -3.31 9.37
N LYS A 685 -57.48 -2.09 9.32
CA LYS A 685 -57.40 -1.16 10.46
C LYS A 685 -58.39 0.01 10.43
N VAL A 686 -59.33 0.04 9.47
CA VAL A 686 -60.34 1.11 9.34
C VAL A 686 -61.77 0.66 9.74
N ASN A 687 -61.98 -0.62 10.07
CA ASN A 687 -63.32 -1.17 10.39
C ASN A 687 -63.41 -1.87 11.75
N ARG A 688 -62.81 -1.30 12.80
CA ARG A 688 -63.11 -1.67 14.20
C ARG A 688 -62.95 -0.45 15.09
N ASP A 689 -64.00 0.36 15.16
CA ASP A 689 -64.36 1.15 16.35
C ASP A 689 -65.77 1.69 16.13
N SER A 690 -66.75 0.81 16.35
CA SER A 690 -68.14 1.19 16.58
C SER A 690 -68.72 0.19 17.55
N ASP A 691 -68.47 0.38 18.85
CA ASP A 691 -69.43 -0.03 19.86
C ASP A 691 -69.33 0.88 21.08
N VAL A 692 -70.45 1.52 21.34
CA VAL A 692 -70.72 2.42 22.45
C VAL A 692 -71.21 1.56 23.61
N SER A 693 -70.59 1.68 24.79
CA SER A 693 -71.30 1.41 26.04
C SER A 693 -70.86 2.38 27.14
N SER A 694 -71.87 3.09 27.62
CA SER A 694 -71.92 4.02 28.74
C SER A 694 -71.43 3.45 30.07
N ASN A 695 -70.67 4.25 30.83
CA ASN A 695 -71.04 4.53 32.23
C ASN A 695 -70.36 5.79 32.77
N SER A 696 -71.18 6.59 33.42
CA SER A 696 -70.91 7.89 34.02
C SER A 696 -70.37 7.77 35.46
N SER A 697 -69.39 8.60 35.81
CA SER A 697 -69.32 9.21 37.15
C SER A 697 -68.52 10.52 37.14
N THR A 698 -69.18 11.56 37.60
CA THR A 698 -68.79 12.97 37.79
C THR A 698 -67.69 13.20 38.83
N SER A 699 -66.79 14.17 38.61
CA SER A 699 -66.61 15.34 39.51
C SER A 699 -65.52 16.34 39.07
N SER A 700 -65.97 17.60 38.96
CA SER A 700 -65.33 18.88 39.31
C SER A 700 -63.99 19.33 38.68
N ALA A 701 -64.09 20.49 38.04
CA ALA A 701 -63.03 21.30 37.45
C ALA A 701 -62.05 21.93 38.44
N SER A 702 -60.81 22.14 37.99
CA SER A 702 -60.08 23.39 38.22
C SER A 702 -59.21 23.70 36.98
N SER A 703 -59.46 24.87 36.41
CA SER A 703 -58.78 25.41 35.25
C SER A 703 -57.47 26.08 35.67
N THR A 704 -56.35 25.48 35.32
CA THR A 704 -55.11 26.18 35.00
C THR A 704 -54.73 25.77 33.58
N ASN A 705 -54.24 26.71 32.77
CA ASN A 705 -53.87 26.49 31.37
C ASN A 705 -52.82 25.36 31.26
N ALA A 706 -53.28 24.12 31.14
CA ALA A 706 -52.45 22.99 30.83
C ALA A 706 -52.32 22.89 29.31
N VAL A 707 -51.10 23.10 28.81
CA VAL A 707 -50.71 22.67 27.47
C VAL A 707 -51.16 21.21 27.32
N PRO A 708 -51.84 20.82 26.23
CA PRO A 708 -52.27 19.44 26.06
C PRO A 708 -51.05 18.50 26.21
N LYS A 709 -51.11 17.57 27.17
CA LYS A 709 -50.09 16.54 27.34
C LYS A 709 -50.05 15.70 26.05
N GLY A 710 -49.05 15.96 25.20
CA GLY A 710 -48.73 15.08 24.08
C GLY A 710 -48.33 13.69 24.57
N PRO A 711 -48.28 12.68 23.70
CA PRO A 711 -47.69 11.39 24.04
C PRO A 711 -46.24 11.60 24.50
N GLY A 712 -45.84 10.90 25.57
CA GLY A 712 -44.45 10.95 26.06
C GLY A 712 -43.45 10.45 25.01
N LEU A 713 -42.18 10.84 25.16
CA LEU A 713 -41.09 10.43 24.31
C LEU A 713 -40.72 8.96 24.56
N ASN A 714 -40.53 8.20 23.49
CA ASN A 714 -39.92 6.86 23.51
C ASN A 714 -39.19 6.63 22.19
N LEU A 715 -37.88 6.82 22.19
CA LEU A 715 -37.03 6.67 21.00
C LEU A 715 -35.98 5.59 21.23
N LEU A 716 -35.83 4.72 20.24
CA LEU A 716 -34.73 3.76 20.16
C LEU A 716 -33.65 4.30 19.22
N ILE A 717 -32.49 4.66 19.78
CA ILE A 717 -31.45 5.39 19.05
C ILE A 717 -30.15 4.60 19.11
N LEU A 718 -29.54 4.38 17.95
CA LEU A 718 -28.23 3.76 17.84
C LEU A 718 -27.15 4.85 17.70
N GLY A 719 -26.34 5.03 18.72
CA GLY A 719 -25.14 5.87 18.64
C GLY A 719 -23.95 5.06 18.12
N LEU A 720 -23.13 5.67 17.26
CA LEU A 720 -21.90 5.06 16.76
C LEU A 720 -20.75 6.07 16.63
N CYS A 721 -19.52 5.59 16.82
CA CYS A 721 -18.31 6.36 16.51
C CYS A 721 -17.09 5.46 16.35
N SER A 722 -16.10 5.90 15.58
CA SER A 722 -14.77 5.28 15.59
C SER A 722 -13.82 6.09 16.47
N GLY A 723 -13.16 5.41 17.42
CA GLY A 723 -12.19 6.04 18.31
C GLY A 723 -10.98 6.62 17.56
N THR A 724 -10.19 7.46 18.24
CA THR A 724 -8.97 8.09 17.67
C THR A 724 -7.89 7.09 17.23
N ALA A 725 -7.94 5.85 17.72
CA ALA A 725 -7.05 4.77 17.30
C ALA A 725 -7.57 3.96 16.10
N MET A 726 -8.85 4.12 15.75
CA MET A 726 -9.50 3.51 14.58
C MET A 726 -9.44 1.98 14.55
N ASP A 727 -9.40 1.34 15.71
CA ASP A 727 -9.36 -0.12 15.81
C ASP A 727 -10.76 -0.72 15.67
N ASP A 728 -11.76 -0.08 16.30
CA ASP A 728 -13.14 -0.52 16.32
C ASP A 728 -14.12 0.65 16.06
N ILE A 729 -15.33 0.29 15.68
CA ILE A 729 -16.52 1.14 15.62
C ILE A 729 -17.40 0.77 16.81
N ASP A 730 -17.51 1.67 17.78
CA ASP A 730 -18.30 1.46 18.99
C ASP A 730 -19.77 1.74 18.72
N PHE A 731 -20.66 0.89 19.24
CA PHE A 731 -22.11 0.99 19.10
C PHE A 731 -22.80 0.96 20.47
N ALA A 732 -23.74 1.89 20.67
CA ALA A 732 -24.63 1.90 21.83
C ALA A 732 -26.08 2.07 21.36
N LEU A 733 -26.89 1.05 21.53
CA LEU A 733 -28.34 1.11 21.32
C LEU A 733 -28.98 1.57 22.62
N CYS A 734 -29.52 2.79 22.61
CA CYS A 734 -30.09 3.47 23.75
C CYS A 734 -31.58 3.65 23.54
N ARG A 735 -32.39 3.32 24.56
CA ARG A 735 -33.79 3.73 24.62
C ARG A 735 -33.90 4.93 25.53
N PHE A 736 -34.40 6.04 24.97
CA PHE A 736 -34.67 7.27 25.69
C PHE A 736 -36.18 7.43 25.88
N THR A 737 -36.62 7.61 27.13
CA THR A 737 -38.03 7.87 27.45
C THR A 737 -38.20 9.09 28.33
N GLN A 738 -39.22 9.93 28.07
CA GLN A 738 -39.50 11.15 28.82
C GLN A 738 -41.02 11.40 28.86
N GLU A 739 -41.64 11.58 30.03
CA GLU A 739 -43.11 11.74 30.12
C GLU A 739 -43.59 13.06 29.48
N ALA A 740 -42.90 14.17 29.78
CA ALA A 740 -43.12 15.49 29.23
C ALA A 740 -41.77 16.22 29.09
N PRO A 741 -41.66 17.31 28.31
CA PRO A 741 -40.41 18.04 28.14
C PRO A 741 -39.71 18.46 29.44
N GLU A 742 -40.48 18.77 30.49
CA GLU A 742 -40.00 19.18 31.82
C GLU A 742 -39.65 18.01 32.74
N SER A 743 -40.02 16.77 32.40
CA SER A 743 -39.79 15.58 33.24
C SER A 743 -38.35 15.09 33.15
N ALA A 744 -37.93 14.25 34.10
CA ALA A 744 -36.64 13.56 34.02
C ALA A 744 -36.55 12.68 32.75
N LEU A 745 -35.37 12.66 32.14
CA LEU A 745 -35.07 11.78 31.01
C LEU A 745 -34.60 10.43 31.54
N TYR A 746 -35.14 9.34 30.99
CA TYR A 746 -34.67 8.00 31.31
C TYR A 746 -33.83 7.44 30.16
N LEU A 747 -32.66 6.90 30.50
CA LEU A 747 -31.78 6.18 29.58
C LEU A 747 -31.75 4.70 29.95
N GLU A 748 -32.09 3.84 28.99
CA GLU A 748 -31.85 2.41 29.06
C GLU A 748 -30.82 2.03 27.99
N LEU A 749 -29.66 1.51 28.42
CA LEU A 749 -28.68 0.95 27.51
C LEU A 749 -29.12 -0.48 27.12
N VAL A 750 -29.82 -0.58 25.99
CA VAL A 750 -30.38 -1.84 25.49
C VAL A 750 -29.24 -2.79 25.14
N GLN A 751 -28.27 -2.30 24.35
CA GLN A 751 -27.11 -3.07 23.92
C GLN A 751 -25.89 -2.19 23.66
N TYR A 752 -24.71 -2.69 24.03
CA TYR A 752 -23.42 -2.10 23.69
C TYR A 752 -22.51 -3.19 23.11
N ASP A 753 -21.79 -2.86 22.04
CA ASP A 753 -20.79 -3.72 21.41
C ASP A 753 -19.90 -2.90 20.48
N SER A 754 -18.86 -3.51 19.94
CA SER A 754 -18.05 -2.89 18.90
C SER A 754 -17.90 -3.81 17.68
N VAL A 755 -17.61 -3.20 16.53
CA VAL A 755 -17.30 -3.91 15.28
C VAL A 755 -15.91 -3.48 14.82
N VAL A 756 -15.04 -4.44 14.55
CA VAL A 756 -13.65 -4.18 14.13
C VAL A 756 -13.63 -3.36 12.84
N MET A 757 -12.83 -2.30 12.84
CA MET A 757 -12.61 -1.46 11.66
C MET A 757 -11.81 -2.25 10.61
N PRO A 758 -12.23 -2.27 9.33
CA PRO A 758 -11.45 -2.92 8.28
C PRO A 758 -10.02 -2.36 8.19
N SER A 759 -9.04 -3.27 8.14
CA SER A 759 -7.62 -2.91 8.20
C SER A 759 -7.16 -1.98 7.06
N LYS A 760 -7.78 -2.10 5.88
CA LYS A 760 -7.54 -1.22 4.72
C LYS A 760 -7.98 0.21 4.99
N ILE A 761 -9.22 0.41 5.46
CA ILE A 761 -9.75 1.74 5.84
C ILE A 761 -8.88 2.38 6.91
N ARG A 762 -8.51 1.61 7.94
CA ARG A 762 -7.59 2.05 8.99
C ARG A 762 -6.23 2.47 8.41
N SER A 763 -5.64 1.67 7.52
CA SER A 763 -4.35 1.97 6.89
C SER A 763 -4.41 3.24 6.05
N ASP A 764 -5.47 3.43 5.27
CA ASP A 764 -5.59 4.55 4.36
C ASP A 764 -5.79 5.86 5.13
N ILE A 765 -6.62 5.89 6.17
CA ILE A 765 -6.78 7.06 7.04
C ILE A 765 -5.47 7.35 7.79
N LEU A 766 -4.78 6.33 8.30
CA LEU A 766 -3.47 6.53 8.93
C LEU A 766 -2.43 7.08 7.96
N SER A 767 -2.47 6.68 6.68
CA SER A 767 -1.60 7.24 5.64
C SER A 767 -1.91 8.72 5.39
N MET A 768 -3.20 9.06 5.26
CA MET A 768 -3.67 10.45 5.10
C MET A 768 -3.20 11.36 6.25
N LEU A 769 -3.19 10.83 7.49
CA LEU A 769 -2.76 11.56 8.68
C LEU A 769 -1.23 11.78 8.78
N ARG A 770 -0.40 10.98 8.11
CA ARG A 770 1.07 11.11 8.17
C ARG A 770 1.64 12.06 7.13
N GLU A 771 1.03 12.13 5.96
CA GLU A 771 1.61 12.79 4.79
C GLU A 771 1.20 14.27 4.67
N ASP A 772 0.23 14.73 5.46
CA ASP A 772 -0.39 16.08 5.39
C ASP A 772 -0.73 16.52 3.94
N ALA A 773 -0.98 15.53 3.08
CA ALA A 773 -1.10 15.66 1.64
C ALA A 773 -2.08 14.61 1.07
N ALA A 774 -3.31 14.57 1.60
CA ALA A 774 -4.38 13.78 0.99
C ALA A 774 -5.02 14.58 -0.15
N PRO A 775 -5.00 14.11 -1.42
CA PRO A 775 -5.66 14.82 -2.50
C PRO A 775 -7.19 14.90 -2.24
N PRO A 776 -7.89 15.97 -2.65
CA PRO A 776 -9.32 16.14 -2.40
C PRO A 776 -10.18 14.94 -2.86
N SER A 777 -9.78 14.26 -3.92
CA SER A 777 -10.42 13.03 -4.41
C SER A 777 -10.32 11.88 -3.42
N MET A 778 -9.18 11.72 -2.74
CA MET A 778 -9.00 10.73 -1.68
C MET A 778 -9.85 11.09 -0.45
N LEU A 779 -9.90 12.37 -0.05
CA LEU A 779 -10.77 12.81 1.05
C LEU A 779 -12.24 12.51 0.74
N SER A 780 -12.70 12.85 -0.47
CA SER A 780 -14.07 12.58 -0.92
C SER A 780 -14.37 11.08 -0.97
N GLN A 781 -13.45 10.27 -1.48
CA GLN A 781 -13.64 8.83 -1.57
C GLN A 781 -13.66 8.20 -0.18
N MET A 782 -12.77 8.64 0.73
CA MET A 782 -12.69 8.12 2.08
C MET A 782 -13.93 8.48 2.91
N ASP A 783 -14.48 9.68 2.72
CA ASP A 783 -15.74 10.08 3.34
C ASP A 783 -16.89 9.14 2.96
N ALA A 784 -17.00 8.85 1.66
CA ALA A 784 -18.02 7.93 1.14
C ALA A 784 -17.81 6.48 1.62
N GLU A 785 -16.58 6.01 1.58
CA GLU A 785 -16.20 4.65 1.96
C GLU A 785 -16.40 4.41 3.47
N LEU A 786 -16.10 5.38 4.32
CA LEU A 786 -16.42 5.33 5.74
C LEU A 786 -17.93 5.32 5.98
N GLY A 787 -18.71 6.12 5.23
CA GLY A 787 -20.16 6.07 5.27
C GLY A 787 -20.71 4.68 4.94
N HIS A 788 -20.17 4.03 3.91
CA HIS A 788 -20.48 2.64 3.58
C HIS A 788 -20.05 1.67 4.68
N THR A 789 -18.85 1.83 5.22
CA THR A 789 -18.30 0.98 6.29
C THR A 789 -19.15 1.05 7.55
N PHE A 790 -19.52 2.26 8.01
CA PHE A 790 -20.41 2.44 9.16
C PHE A 790 -21.80 1.85 8.90
N SER A 791 -22.36 2.04 7.70
CA SER A 791 -23.66 1.44 7.37
C SER A 791 -23.64 -0.10 7.40
N ASN A 792 -22.57 -0.72 6.91
CA ASN A 792 -22.39 -2.17 6.97
C ASN A 792 -22.20 -2.65 8.41
N ALA A 793 -21.43 -1.90 9.21
CA ALA A 793 -21.21 -2.20 10.62
C ALA A 793 -22.51 -2.11 11.44
N VAL A 794 -23.41 -1.16 11.13
CA VAL A 794 -24.77 -1.12 11.71
C VAL A 794 -25.53 -2.42 11.43
N HIS A 795 -25.54 -2.89 10.18
CA HIS A 795 -26.20 -4.16 9.82
C HIS A 795 -25.58 -5.37 10.53
N ILE A 796 -24.25 -5.40 10.68
CA ILE A 796 -23.53 -6.45 11.43
C ILE A 796 -23.93 -6.43 12.90
N PHE A 797 -23.89 -5.26 13.55
CA PHE A 797 -24.30 -5.08 14.94
C PHE A 797 -25.76 -5.52 15.15
N ALA A 798 -26.66 -5.04 14.30
CA ALA A 798 -28.08 -5.36 14.38
C ALA A 798 -28.34 -6.86 14.21
N HIS A 799 -27.73 -7.49 13.20
CA HIS A 799 -27.82 -8.94 12.99
C HIS A 799 -27.24 -9.74 14.16
N LYS A 800 -26.07 -9.34 14.70
CA LYS A 800 -25.41 -10.03 15.81
C LYS A 800 -26.29 -10.09 17.06
N HIS A 801 -27.05 -9.03 17.32
CA HIS A 801 -27.89 -8.90 18.51
C HIS A 801 -29.38 -9.13 18.25
N GLY A 802 -29.76 -9.60 17.05
CA GLY A 802 -31.15 -9.90 16.71
C GLY A 802 -32.07 -8.67 16.69
N ILE A 803 -31.51 -7.48 16.41
CA ILE A 803 -32.24 -6.22 16.33
C ILE A 803 -32.66 -6.01 14.87
N ALA A 804 -33.93 -5.70 14.61
CA ALA A 804 -34.33 -5.25 13.29
C ALA A 804 -33.89 -3.79 13.10
N VAL A 805 -33.18 -3.50 12.01
CA VAL A 805 -32.72 -2.12 11.72
C VAL A 805 -33.92 -1.15 11.59
N ASP A 806 -35.06 -1.65 11.11
CA ASP A 806 -36.30 -0.88 11.00
C ASP A 806 -36.89 -0.44 12.35
N ASP A 807 -36.52 -1.10 13.46
CA ASP A 807 -36.94 -0.72 14.82
C ASP A 807 -36.14 0.46 15.38
N ILE A 808 -35.01 0.81 14.75
CA ILE A 808 -34.17 1.93 15.17
C ILE A 808 -34.76 3.22 14.59
N ASP A 809 -35.08 4.18 15.46
CA ASP A 809 -35.71 5.44 15.05
C ASP A 809 -34.67 6.46 14.53
N LEU A 810 -33.48 6.46 15.13
CA LEU A 810 -32.38 7.38 14.81
C LEU A 810 -31.02 6.70 14.89
N ILE A 811 -30.08 7.14 14.05
CA ILE A 811 -28.65 6.85 14.18
C ILE A 811 -27.90 8.14 14.51
N GLY A 812 -27.15 8.16 15.60
CA GLY A 812 -26.21 9.24 15.93
C GLY A 812 -24.79 8.86 15.50
N SER A 813 -24.30 9.38 14.38
CA SER A 813 -22.97 9.08 13.85
C SER A 813 -21.94 10.15 14.21
N GLY A 814 -20.99 9.80 15.07
CA GLY A 814 -19.88 10.67 15.44
C GLY A 814 -18.86 10.91 14.33
N GLY A 815 -18.87 10.08 13.28
CA GLY A 815 -17.87 10.09 12.22
C GLY A 815 -16.47 9.66 12.69
N GLN A 816 -15.49 9.81 11.79
CA GLN A 816 -14.06 9.70 12.06
C GLN A 816 -13.39 11.07 11.94
N LEU A 817 -12.90 11.62 13.05
CA LEU A 817 -12.15 12.87 13.03
C LEU A 817 -10.79 12.67 12.37
N VAL A 818 -10.49 13.47 11.34
CA VAL A 818 -9.20 13.52 10.64
C VAL A 818 -8.43 14.78 10.99
N SER A 819 -9.08 15.94 11.01
CA SER A 819 -8.44 17.22 11.37
C SER A 819 -9.39 18.12 12.13
N LEU A 820 -8.86 18.90 13.06
CA LEU A 820 -9.61 19.87 13.86
C LEU A 820 -8.80 21.17 14.04
N THR A 821 -9.32 22.28 13.53
CA THR A 821 -8.75 23.61 13.77
C THR A 821 -9.69 24.43 14.66
N GLY A 822 -9.48 24.35 15.98
CA GLY A 822 -10.26 25.08 16.99
C GLY A 822 -9.87 26.55 17.14
N THR A 823 -8.57 26.86 17.04
CA THR A 823 -8.02 28.22 17.18
C THR A 823 -7.18 28.58 15.95
N PRO A 824 -7.81 29.03 14.85
CA PRO A 824 -7.13 29.30 13.59
C PRO A 824 -6.22 30.52 13.68
N ALA A 825 -5.21 30.60 12.80
CA ALA A 825 -4.38 31.79 12.66
C ALA A 825 -5.19 32.99 12.16
N LYS A 826 -4.66 34.21 12.34
CA LYS A 826 -5.32 35.44 11.88
C LYS A 826 -5.59 35.37 10.37
N GLY A 827 -6.87 35.50 9.99
CA GLY A 827 -7.31 35.42 8.58
C GLY A 827 -7.79 34.03 8.14
N GLN A 828 -7.75 33.03 9.01
CA GLN A 828 -8.31 31.69 8.76
C GLN A 828 -9.61 31.48 9.56
N HIS A 829 -10.39 30.47 9.15
CA HIS A 829 -11.64 30.09 9.80
C HIS A 829 -11.47 28.82 10.63
N ARG A 830 -12.31 28.68 11.66
CA ARG A 830 -12.47 27.40 12.37
C ARG A 830 -12.97 26.37 11.37
N SER A 831 -12.35 25.21 11.38
CA SER A 831 -12.67 24.13 10.46
C SER A 831 -12.43 22.78 11.11
N ASN A 832 -13.09 21.76 10.58
CA ASN A 832 -12.88 20.38 10.97
C ASN A 832 -13.13 19.48 9.76
N MET A 833 -12.54 18.30 9.78
CA MET A 833 -12.77 17.24 8.80
C MET A 833 -13.15 15.99 9.57
N CYS A 834 -14.45 15.67 9.58
CA CYS A 834 -14.98 14.44 10.13
C CYS A 834 -15.56 13.61 8.99
N LEU A 835 -15.01 12.43 8.75
CA LEU A 835 -15.40 11.56 7.63
C LEU A 835 -16.46 10.53 8.06
N GLY A 836 -17.26 10.06 7.11
CA GLY A 836 -18.34 9.10 7.29
C GLY A 836 -19.72 9.72 7.04
N GLU A 837 -19.95 10.16 5.80
CA GLU A 837 -21.14 10.91 5.39
C GLU A 837 -22.47 10.25 5.84
N GLY A 838 -23.21 10.99 6.67
CA GLY A 838 -24.48 10.57 7.27
C GLY A 838 -25.58 10.29 6.24
N ALA A 839 -25.56 10.96 5.08
CA ALA A 839 -26.50 10.69 3.99
C ALA A 839 -26.33 9.27 3.41
N ILE A 840 -25.09 8.75 3.36
CA ILE A 840 -24.82 7.38 2.90
C ILE A 840 -25.31 6.38 3.94
N ILE A 841 -25.06 6.64 5.22
CA ILE A 841 -25.55 5.79 6.31
C ILE A 841 -27.07 5.70 6.25
N SER A 842 -27.76 6.85 6.19
CA SER A 842 -29.22 6.90 6.07
C SER A 842 -29.74 6.15 4.83
N ALA A 843 -29.13 6.37 3.66
CA ALA A 843 -29.54 5.70 2.43
C ALA A 843 -29.37 4.17 2.46
N LYS A 844 -28.38 3.67 3.22
CA LYS A 844 -28.04 2.24 3.30
C LYS A 844 -28.73 1.49 4.42
N THR A 845 -29.06 2.16 5.52
CA THR A 845 -29.79 1.57 6.65
C THR A 845 -31.29 1.82 6.55
N GLY A 846 -31.71 2.86 5.83
CA GLY A 846 -33.08 3.36 5.83
C GLY A 846 -33.45 4.17 7.08
N VAL A 847 -32.53 4.34 8.03
CA VAL A 847 -32.76 5.00 9.32
C VAL A 847 -32.27 6.45 9.26
N THR A 848 -33.07 7.38 9.79
CA THR A 848 -32.70 8.79 9.89
C THR A 848 -31.39 8.94 10.66
N THR A 849 -30.40 9.58 10.06
CA THR A 849 -29.04 9.67 10.61
C THR A 849 -28.69 11.12 10.95
N VAL A 850 -28.11 11.35 12.11
CA VAL A 850 -27.59 12.66 12.56
C VAL A 850 -26.06 12.58 12.64
N SER A 851 -25.36 13.47 11.94
CA SER A 851 -23.89 13.55 11.86
C SER A 851 -23.37 14.98 12.14
N ASP A 852 -22.08 15.26 11.94
CA ASP A 852 -21.51 16.62 11.88
C ASP A 852 -21.68 17.52 13.13
N TYR A 853 -21.74 16.91 14.32
CA TYR A 853 -21.85 17.63 15.60
C TYR A 853 -20.76 18.71 15.80
N ARG A 854 -19.53 18.44 15.36
CA ARG A 854 -18.41 19.40 15.46
C ARG A 854 -18.60 20.62 14.58
N THR A 855 -19.13 20.40 13.38
CA THR A 855 -19.43 21.46 12.42
C THR A 855 -20.53 22.36 12.96
N ALA A 856 -21.57 21.79 13.59
CA ALA A 856 -22.62 22.56 14.25
C ALA A 856 -22.05 23.48 15.37
N GLU A 857 -21.14 22.96 16.20
CA GLU A 857 -20.47 23.74 17.24
C GLU A 857 -19.56 24.85 16.68
N GLN A 858 -18.77 24.56 15.65
CA GLN A 858 -17.90 25.56 15.02
C GLN A 858 -18.68 26.65 14.29
N ALA A 859 -19.84 26.32 13.71
CA ALA A 859 -20.70 27.27 13.02
C ALA A 859 -21.19 28.41 13.93
N VAL A 860 -21.28 28.18 15.25
CA VAL A 860 -21.64 29.20 16.23
C VAL A 860 -20.43 29.83 16.95
N GLY A 861 -19.22 29.53 16.48
CA GLY A 861 -17.97 30.13 16.97
C GLY A 861 -17.28 29.39 18.10
N ARG A 862 -17.71 28.16 18.44
CA ARG A 862 -17.05 27.29 19.43
C ARG A 862 -15.94 26.47 18.78
N GLN A 863 -15.17 25.69 19.56
CA GLN A 863 -13.98 24.99 19.05
C GLN A 863 -14.31 23.69 18.31
N GLY A 864 -15.51 23.14 18.53
CA GLY A 864 -15.91 21.85 17.97
C GLY A 864 -15.53 20.64 18.84
N ALA A 865 -14.80 20.84 19.94
CA ALA A 865 -14.56 19.86 20.99
C ALA A 865 -14.19 20.58 22.32
N PRO A 866 -14.28 19.88 23.46
CA PRO A 866 -14.93 18.58 23.66
C PRO A 866 -16.47 18.65 23.50
N LEU A 867 -17.14 17.50 23.33
CA LEU A 867 -18.59 17.44 22.97
C LEU A 867 -19.51 16.84 24.04
N PHE A 868 -18.95 16.28 25.12
CA PHE A 868 -19.71 15.39 26.00
C PHE A 868 -19.88 15.92 27.43
N ALA A 869 -19.46 17.15 27.71
CA ALA A 869 -19.58 17.74 29.04
C ALA A 869 -21.00 17.66 29.59
N TYR A 870 -22.02 17.89 28.76
CA TYR A 870 -23.41 17.86 29.21
C TYR A 870 -23.89 16.48 29.66
N LEU A 871 -23.63 15.42 28.86
CA LEU A 871 -23.93 14.04 29.27
C LEU A 871 -23.18 13.69 30.58
N VAL A 872 -21.90 14.07 30.66
CA VAL A 872 -21.07 13.83 31.83
C VAL A 872 -21.62 14.58 33.06
N GLY A 873 -22.06 15.83 32.89
CA GLY A 873 -22.71 16.62 33.93
C GLY A 873 -23.98 15.95 34.45
N LEU A 874 -24.86 15.50 33.55
CA LEU A 874 -26.09 14.80 33.90
C LEU A 874 -25.84 13.49 34.65
N LEU A 875 -24.80 12.74 34.30
CA LEU A 875 -24.49 11.45 34.93
C LEU A 875 -23.75 11.58 36.26
N LEU A 876 -22.99 12.66 36.46
CA LEU A 876 -22.02 12.75 37.55
C LEU A 876 -22.28 13.87 38.56
N HIS A 877 -23.15 14.85 38.29
CA HIS A 877 -23.34 15.97 39.21
C HIS A 877 -23.67 15.50 40.63
N HIS A 878 -23.24 16.28 41.63
CA HIS A 878 -23.37 15.90 43.03
C HIS A 878 -23.79 17.12 43.88
N PRO A 879 -24.64 16.95 44.91
CA PRO A 879 -25.15 18.09 45.69
C PRO A 879 -24.06 18.96 46.34
N THR A 880 -23.02 18.31 46.88
CA THR A 880 -22.03 18.95 47.76
C THR A 880 -20.56 18.78 47.36
N ARG A 881 -20.24 18.00 46.34
CA ARG A 881 -18.85 17.65 45.99
C ARG A 881 -18.54 18.02 44.56
N LEU A 882 -17.30 18.47 44.34
CA LEU A 882 -16.75 18.67 43.01
C LEU A 882 -16.53 17.30 42.37
N GLN A 883 -17.01 17.16 41.14
CA GLN A 883 -16.86 15.95 40.33
C GLN A 883 -15.95 16.30 39.15
N ILE A 884 -14.95 15.48 38.90
CA ILE A 884 -13.99 15.67 37.81
C ILE A 884 -13.99 14.41 36.96
N CYS A 885 -14.45 14.50 35.72
CA CYS A 885 -14.36 13.41 34.77
C CYS A 885 -13.12 13.56 33.90
N ILE A 886 -12.19 12.59 33.97
CA ILE A 886 -11.00 12.54 33.12
C ILE A 886 -11.20 11.45 32.08
N THR A 887 -11.34 11.83 30.82
CA THR A 887 -11.51 10.91 29.70
C THR A 887 -10.18 10.68 28.99
N ILE A 888 -9.57 9.53 29.20
CA ILE A 888 -8.24 9.19 28.67
C ILE A 888 -8.40 8.34 27.40
N GLY A 889 -8.72 9.02 26.29
CA GLY A 889 -8.82 8.44 24.95
C GLY A 889 -7.48 8.51 24.21
N GLY A 890 -7.49 8.74 22.90
CA GLY A 890 -6.26 9.13 22.19
C GLY A 890 -5.78 10.52 22.61
N ILE A 891 -6.72 11.44 22.80
CA ILE A 891 -6.54 12.73 23.47
C ILE A 891 -7.22 12.64 24.84
N THR A 892 -6.65 13.32 25.83
CA THR A 892 -7.24 13.39 27.17
C THR A 892 -8.08 14.65 27.32
N THR A 893 -9.28 14.50 27.86
CA THR A 893 -10.19 15.61 28.21
C THR A 893 -10.47 15.59 29.70
N ALA A 894 -10.50 16.76 30.34
CA ALA A 894 -10.96 16.91 31.72
C ALA A 894 -12.22 17.78 31.76
N CYS A 895 -13.27 17.29 32.41
CA CYS A 895 -14.52 18.01 32.64
C CYS A 895 -14.75 18.18 34.14
N PHE A 896 -14.96 19.41 34.58
CA PHE A 896 -15.16 19.80 35.97
C PHE A 896 -16.62 20.17 36.17
N ILE A 897 -17.25 19.56 37.17
CA ILE A 897 -18.67 19.72 37.48
C ILE A 897 -18.73 20.18 38.93
N PRO A 898 -18.89 21.49 39.17
CA PRO A 898 -19.08 22.01 40.52
C PRO A 898 -20.24 21.32 41.22
N PRO A 899 -20.26 21.33 42.58
CA PRO A 899 -21.44 20.89 43.32
C PRO A 899 -22.71 21.61 42.85
N ASP A 900 -23.89 21.00 42.99
CA ASP A 900 -25.17 21.66 42.64
C ASP A 900 -25.35 22.97 43.41
N THR A 901 -24.90 23.00 44.67
CA THR A 901 -24.84 24.21 45.52
C THR A 901 -23.95 25.34 44.97
N LYS A 902 -23.12 25.06 43.97
CA LYS A 902 -22.24 25.99 43.26
C LYS A 902 -22.52 26.02 41.76
N GLY A 903 -23.75 25.72 41.36
CA GLY A 903 -24.23 25.83 39.97
C GLY A 903 -24.20 24.53 39.18
N GLY A 904 -23.67 23.42 39.71
CA GLY A 904 -23.82 22.10 39.11
C GLY A 904 -23.44 22.05 37.62
N ILE A 905 -24.35 21.49 36.82
CA ILE A 905 -24.25 21.38 35.36
C ILE A 905 -24.14 22.76 34.69
N ASP A 906 -24.80 23.80 35.20
CA ASP A 906 -24.75 25.16 34.62
C ASP A 906 -23.40 25.85 34.80
N ALA A 907 -22.62 25.37 35.77
CA ALA A 907 -21.29 25.87 36.08
C ALA A 907 -20.17 24.92 35.58
N MET A 908 -20.49 23.88 34.80
CA MET A 908 -19.49 22.95 34.29
C MET A 908 -18.53 23.62 33.30
N TYR A 909 -17.31 23.09 33.21
CA TYR A 909 -16.30 23.56 32.27
C TYR A 909 -15.31 22.45 31.91
N ASP A 910 -14.79 22.47 30.68
CA ASP A 910 -13.96 21.38 30.15
C ASP A 910 -12.91 21.84 29.12
N TRP A 911 -11.89 21.01 28.90
CA TRP A 911 -10.91 21.21 27.83
C TRP A 911 -10.06 19.96 27.61
N ASP A 912 -9.35 19.91 26.49
CA ASP A 912 -8.37 18.86 26.23
C ASP A 912 -7.05 19.16 26.95
N THR A 913 -6.59 18.23 27.79
CA THR A 913 -5.39 18.39 28.62
C THR A 913 -4.09 18.03 27.89
N GLY A 914 -4.19 17.52 26.66
CA GLY A 914 -3.04 17.11 25.85
C GLY A 914 -3.11 15.63 25.46
N PRO A 915 -1.98 14.91 25.44
CA PRO A 915 -1.95 13.55 24.93
C PRO A 915 -2.77 12.58 25.79
N GLY A 916 -3.21 11.48 25.17
CA GLY A 916 -3.72 10.29 25.81
C GLY A 916 -3.02 9.03 25.27
N THR A 917 -3.75 7.94 25.16
CA THR A 917 -3.23 6.63 24.71
C THR A 917 -2.66 6.64 23.28
N SER A 918 -3.01 7.59 22.40
CA SER A 918 -2.60 7.54 20.99
C SER A 918 -1.09 7.67 20.80
N MET A 919 -0.40 8.44 21.64
CA MET A 919 1.07 8.55 21.56
C MET A 919 1.75 7.27 22.05
N ILE A 920 1.20 6.63 23.09
CA ILE A 920 1.66 5.34 23.59
C ILE A 920 1.50 4.28 22.49
N ASP A 921 0.31 4.20 21.89
CA ASP A 921 0.00 3.28 20.79
C ASP A 921 0.94 3.51 19.60
N SER A 922 1.23 4.77 19.26
CA SER A 922 2.13 5.12 18.15
C SER A 922 3.58 4.76 18.43
N ALA A 923 4.06 4.92 19.66
CA ALA A 923 5.39 4.46 20.05
C ALA A 923 5.50 2.92 20.01
N LEU A 924 4.49 2.21 20.53
CA LEU A 924 4.43 0.74 20.46
C LEU A 924 4.50 0.24 19.00
N ARG A 925 3.74 0.86 18.09
CA ARG A 925 3.79 0.55 16.65
C ARG A 925 5.16 0.81 16.04
N GLN A 926 5.85 1.89 16.41
CA GLN A 926 7.20 2.18 15.92
C GLN A 926 8.22 1.11 16.32
N PHE A 927 8.05 0.51 17.50
CA PHE A 927 8.88 -0.59 17.97
C PHE A 927 8.42 -1.98 17.48
N GLY A 928 7.37 -2.04 16.64
CA GLY A 928 6.85 -3.29 16.08
C GLY A 928 5.94 -4.09 17.02
N PHE A 929 5.44 -3.47 18.09
CA PHE A 929 4.46 -4.07 18.99
C PHE A 929 3.02 -3.78 18.52
N ASP A 930 2.10 -4.68 18.87
CA ASP A 930 0.67 -4.45 18.73
C ASP A 930 0.15 -3.72 19.99
N PRO A 931 -0.36 -2.48 19.87
CA PRO A 931 -0.90 -1.73 21.00
C PRO A 931 -2.02 -2.47 21.72
N ALA A 932 -2.84 -3.26 21.02
CA ALA A 932 -3.98 -3.93 21.62
C ALA A 932 -3.57 -5.02 22.63
N SER A 933 -2.42 -5.68 22.40
CA SER A 933 -1.93 -6.75 23.27
C SER A 933 -0.85 -6.29 24.26
N GLU A 934 -0.06 -5.26 23.93
CA GLU A 934 1.15 -4.90 24.68
C GLU A 934 1.01 -3.66 25.57
N GLN A 935 -0.10 -2.92 25.50
CA GLN A 935 -0.28 -1.67 26.25
C GLN A 935 -0.23 -1.85 27.77
N ASN A 936 -0.41 -3.07 28.30
CA ASN A 936 -0.28 -3.41 29.72
C ASN A 936 0.78 -4.48 30.00
N SER A 937 1.72 -4.68 29.06
CA SER A 937 2.78 -5.68 29.19
C SER A 937 3.69 -5.34 30.39
N PRO A 938 3.84 -6.24 31.39
CA PRO A 938 4.68 -5.98 32.57
C PRO A 938 6.14 -5.67 32.21
N LEU A 939 6.63 -6.20 31.09
CA LEU A 939 7.97 -5.97 30.57
C LEU A 939 8.18 -4.53 30.07
N LEU A 940 7.13 -3.90 29.53
CA LEU A 940 7.17 -2.52 29.03
C LEU A 940 6.84 -1.50 30.12
N MET A 941 6.05 -1.90 31.13
CA MET A 941 5.66 -1.05 32.26
C MET A 941 6.75 -0.85 33.31
N ASN A 942 7.76 -1.71 33.35
CA ASN A 942 8.87 -1.63 34.31
C ASN A 942 10.07 -0.79 33.83
N GLY A 943 9.90 0.00 32.76
CA GLY A 943 10.94 0.90 32.26
C GLY A 943 11.27 2.02 33.25
N GLN A 944 12.51 2.49 33.23
CA GLN A 944 12.92 3.70 33.95
C GLN A 944 12.48 4.95 33.19
N ILE A 945 11.80 5.85 33.89
CA ILE A 945 11.31 7.11 33.31
C ILE A 945 12.49 8.05 33.06
N CYS A 946 12.60 8.57 31.83
CA CYS A 946 13.52 9.64 31.50
C CYS A 946 12.91 10.99 31.88
N HIS A 947 13.15 11.42 33.13
CA HIS A 947 12.57 12.65 33.68
C HIS A 947 12.94 13.91 32.89
N GLU A 948 14.17 13.99 32.39
CA GLU A 948 14.63 15.11 31.56
C GLU A 948 13.75 15.33 30.32
N VAL A 949 13.33 14.25 29.65
CA VAL A 949 12.44 14.33 28.48
C VAL A 949 11.06 14.80 28.90
N VAL A 950 10.52 14.27 30.00
CA VAL A 950 9.21 14.70 30.51
C VAL A 950 9.21 16.18 30.86
N GLU A 951 10.23 16.65 31.57
CA GLU A 951 10.40 18.06 31.97
C GLU A 951 10.56 18.96 30.74
N GLU A 952 11.44 18.60 29.80
CA GLU A 952 11.65 19.36 28.56
C GLU A 952 10.35 19.52 27.77
N LEU A 953 9.52 18.48 27.70
CA LEU A 953 8.24 18.53 27.02
C LEU A 953 7.21 19.39 27.76
N LEU A 954 7.07 19.22 29.07
CA LEU A 954 6.15 20.01 29.90
C LEU A 954 6.50 21.51 29.88
N GLU A 955 7.79 21.85 29.77
CA GLU A 955 8.27 23.22 29.71
C GLU A 955 8.16 23.85 28.33
N ASN A 956 8.33 23.09 27.24
CA ASN A 956 8.44 23.66 25.89
C ASN A 956 7.20 23.49 25.02
N ASP A 957 6.22 22.67 25.44
CA ASP A 957 4.98 22.48 24.69
C ASP A 957 4.09 23.74 24.75
N SER A 958 3.91 24.38 23.60
CA SER A 958 3.09 25.60 23.44
C SER A 958 1.60 25.37 23.71
N TYR A 959 1.07 24.17 23.41
CA TYR A 959 -0.32 23.84 23.66
C TYR A 959 -0.59 23.73 25.16
N LEU A 960 0.31 23.10 25.92
CA LEU A 960 0.16 22.99 27.38
C LEU A 960 0.12 24.36 28.07
N LYS A 961 0.83 25.37 27.53
CA LYS A 961 0.81 26.75 28.03
C LYS A 961 -0.45 27.55 27.66
N THR A 962 -1.23 27.10 26.68
CA THR A 962 -2.42 27.80 26.22
C THR A 962 -3.54 27.67 27.26
N ARG A 963 -4.23 28.78 27.56
CA ARG A 963 -5.36 28.82 28.51
C ARG A 963 -6.64 28.32 27.84
N PRO A 964 -7.50 27.56 28.53
CA PRO A 964 -8.83 27.18 28.01
C PRO A 964 -9.72 28.40 27.66
N PRO A 965 -10.65 28.28 26.70
CA PRO A 965 -10.99 27.06 25.95
C PRO A 965 -9.88 26.65 24.99
N LYS A 966 -9.61 25.34 24.93
CA LYS A 966 -8.64 24.76 24.00
C LYS A 966 -8.99 23.31 23.67
N THR A 967 -8.68 22.93 22.44
CA THR A 967 -8.84 21.58 21.92
C THR A 967 -7.64 21.19 21.07
N THR A 968 -7.39 19.89 20.98
CA THR A 968 -6.32 19.32 20.18
C THR A 968 -6.73 17.95 19.64
N ALA A 969 -6.09 17.51 18.58
CA ALA A 969 -6.17 16.15 18.07
C ALA A 969 -4.76 15.61 17.69
N ARG A 970 -4.72 14.64 16.78
CA ARG A 970 -3.48 13.92 16.44
C ARG A 970 -2.48 14.79 15.69
N GLU A 971 -2.88 15.96 15.20
CA GLU A 971 -1.99 16.95 14.58
C GLU A 971 -0.94 17.48 15.56
N ILE A 972 -1.26 17.60 16.86
CA ILE A 972 -0.29 17.97 17.90
C ILE A 972 0.24 16.72 18.62
N TYR A 973 -0.65 15.80 19.01
CA TYR A 973 -0.30 14.63 19.85
C TYR A 973 -0.50 13.29 19.12
N GLY A 974 0.07 13.19 17.91
CA GLY A 974 0.05 12.01 17.05
C GLY A 974 1.41 11.38 16.78
N ASP A 975 1.55 10.76 15.61
CA ASP A 975 2.72 9.94 15.25
C ASP A 975 4.03 10.75 15.22
N LEU A 976 3.97 12.00 14.77
CA LEU A 976 5.14 12.89 14.70
C LEU A 976 5.67 13.25 16.10
N MET A 977 4.77 13.59 17.03
CA MET A 977 5.16 13.88 18.40
C MET A 977 5.67 12.63 19.11
N ALA A 978 5.03 11.48 18.92
CA ALA A 978 5.51 10.21 19.44
C ALA A 978 6.91 9.87 18.90
N ALA A 979 7.15 10.04 17.58
CA ALA A 979 8.47 9.85 16.97
C ALA A 979 9.52 10.80 17.56
N ARG A 980 9.17 12.07 17.79
CA ARG A 980 10.04 13.05 18.44
C ARG A 980 10.44 12.60 19.84
N ILE A 981 9.48 12.15 20.66
CA ILE A 981 9.77 11.67 22.03
C ILE A 981 10.64 10.41 21.96
N VAL A 982 10.35 9.47 21.04
CA VAL A 982 11.18 8.28 20.80
C VAL A 982 12.62 8.68 20.46
N SER A 983 12.83 9.64 19.57
CA SER A 983 14.17 10.15 19.25
C SER A 983 14.85 10.85 20.44
N MET A 984 14.11 11.62 21.25
CA MET A 984 14.65 12.26 22.46
C MET A 984 15.09 11.23 23.51
N CYS A 985 14.32 10.16 23.68
CA CYS A 985 14.66 9.03 24.54
C CYS A 985 15.85 8.23 24.00
N GLN A 986 15.89 7.96 22.69
CA GLN A 986 17.03 7.29 22.04
C GLN A 986 18.33 8.09 22.19
N PHE A 987 18.28 9.42 22.03
CA PHE A 987 19.43 10.30 22.25
C PHE A 987 19.97 10.20 23.69
N ARG A 988 19.10 9.91 24.66
CA ARG A 988 19.44 9.68 26.07
C ARG A 988 19.64 8.20 26.41
N THR A 989 19.81 7.35 25.41
CA THR A 989 20.08 5.90 25.55
C THR A 989 19.00 5.13 26.31
N CYS A 990 17.76 5.65 26.35
CA CYS A 990 16.62 4.95 26.94
C CYS A 990 16.31 3.67 26.17
N THR A 991 15.99 2.59 26.90
CA THR A 991 15.48 1.37 26.30
C THR A 991 14.06 1.57 25.74
N VAL A 992 13.54 0.56 25.04
CA VAL A 992 12.15 0.54 24.59
C VAL A 992 11.18 0.68 25.78
N ALA A 993 11.41 -0.07 26.85
CA ALA A 993 10.58 -0.01 28.06
C ALA A 993 10.65 1.39 28.70
N ASP A 994 11.85 1.95 28.82
CA ASP A 994 12.06 3.32 29.34
C ASP A 994 11.33 4.36 28.50
N THR A 995 11.34 4.21 27.18
CA THR A 995 10.65 5.12 26.26
C THR A 995 9.13 5.06 26.44
N ILE A 996 8.55 3.85 26.54
CA ILE A 996 7.12 3.68 26.78
C ILE A 996 6.72 4.22 28.16
N ALA A 997 7.52 3.95 29.20
CA ALA A 997 7.32 4.50 30.54
C ALA A 997 7.41 6.03 30.53
N THR A 998 8.35 6.61 29.79
CA THR A 998 8.53 8.07 29.66
C THR A 998 7.32 8.72 28.97
N ILE A 999 6.82 8.17 27.86
CA ILE A 999 5.63 8.68 27.17
C ILE A 999 4.38 8.55 28.06
N THR A 1000 4.25 7.42 28.77
CA THR A 1000 3.16 7.20 29.73
C THR A 1000 3.21 8.23 30.85
N ARG A 1001 4.40 8.52 31.39
CA ARG A 1001 4.59 9.54 32.42
C ARG A 1001 4.32 10.95 31.91
N PHE A 1002 4.75 11.28 30.68
CA PHE A 1002 4.42 12.57 30.07
C PHE A 1002 2.91 12.76 29.93
N THR A 1003 2.19 11.68 29.58
CA THR A 1003 0.73 11.67 29.51
C THR A 1003 0.12 11.99 30.89
N SER A 1004 0.47 11.27 31.95
CA SER A 1004 -0.06 11.52 33.31
C SER A 1004 0.34 12.91 33.85
N ALA A 1005 1.57 13.34 33.61
CA ALA A 1005 2.08 14.64 34.06
C ALA A 1005 1.41 15.81 33.35
N SER A 1006 1.11 15.68 32.05
CA SER A 1006 0.38 16.71 31.30
C SER A 1006 -1.03 16.92 31.88
N ILE A 1007 -1.76 15.84 32.19
CA ILE A 1007 -3.09 15.90 32.81
C ILE A 1007 -3.01 16.65 34.14
N ALA A 1008 -2.10 16.23 35.02
CA ALA A 1008 -1.87 16.86 36.31
C ALA A 1008 -1.55 18.35 36.20
N GLN A 1009 -0.59 18.72 35.33
CA GLN A 1009 -0.18 20.10 35.10
C GLN A 1009 -1.37 20.95 34.64
N GLN A 1010 -2.19 20.45 33.71
CA GLN A 1010 -3.36 21.18 33.21
C GLN A 1010 -4.42 21.40 34.29
N MET A 1011 -4.72 20.37 35.08
CA MET A 1011 -5.66 20.48 36.19
C MET A 1011 -5.17 21.48 37.24
N LEU A 1012 -3.86 21.53 37.51
CA LEU A 1012 -3.27 22.46 38.47
C LEU A 1012 -3.21 23.91 37.94
N LEU A 1013 -2.88 24.11 36.67
CA LEU A 1013 -2.76 25.44 36.06
C LEU A 1013 -4.12 26.11 35.80
N PHE A 1014 -5.11 25.33 35.34
CA PHE A 1014 -6.37 25.88 34.84
C PHE A 1014 -7.62 25.38 35.60
N GLY A 1015 -7.48 24.40 36.48
CA GLY A 1015 -8.55 23.89 37.33
C GLY A 1015 -8.72 24.68 38.64
N PRO A 1016 -9.48 24.14 39.61
CA PRO A 1016 -9.86 24.85 40.84
C PRO A 1016 -8.76 24.87 41.93
N GLY A 1017 -7.53 24.47 41.58
CA GLY A 1017 -6.38 24.38 42.48
C GLY A 1017 -6.28 23.05 43.24
N ARG A 1018 -5.07 22.72 43.71
CA ARG A 1018 -4.74 21.41 44.31
C ARG A 1018 -5.63 21.04 45.50
N HIS A 1019 -5.97 21.99 46.37
CA HIS A 1019 -6.82 21.72 47.53
C HIS A 1019 -8.24 21.29 47.13
N ALA A 1020 -8.82 21.93 46.13
CA ALA A 1020 -10.15 21.55 45.63
C ALA A 1020 -10.12 20.19 44.94
N ILE A 1021 -9.09 19.93 44.13
CA ILE A 1021 -8.91 18.64 43.43
C ILE A 1021 -8.74 17.49 44.42
N ASN A 1022 -7.92 17.67 45.46
CA ASN A 1022 -7.75 16.67 46.54
C ASN A 1022 -9.02 16.45 47.38
N ASN A 1023 -10.04 17.28 47.26
CA ASN A 1023 -11.34 17.05 47.91
C ASN A 1023 -12.43 16.64 46.90
N ALA A 1024 -12.07 16.43 45.63
CA ALA A 1024 -12.98 16.04 44.57
C ALA A 1024 -13.13 14.52 44.47
N ASP A 1025 -14.16 14.11 43.74
CA ASP A 1025 -14.28 12.77 43.20
C ASP A 1025 -13.78 12.80 41.75
N ILE A 1026 -12.74 12.02 41.46
CA ILE A 1026 -12.13 11.92 40.14
C ILE A 1026 -12.61 10.63 39.49
N ILE A 1027 -13.37 10.77 38.41
CA ILE A 1027 -13.99 9.68 37.68
C ILE A 1027 -13.24 9.52 36.36
N VAL A 1028 -12.57 8.39 36.21
CA VAL A 1028 -11.75 8.11 35.02
C VAL A 1028 -12.56 7.29 34.02
N ASP A 1029 -12.44 7.69 32.77
CA ASP A 1029 -13.13 7.12 31.61
C ASP A 1029 -12.15 6.87 30.45
N GLY A 1030 -12.54 6.00 29.51
CA GLY A 1030 -11.78 5.67 28.30
C GLY A 1030 -10.66 4.65 28.51
N ARG A 1031 -10.04 4.20 27.40
CA ARG A 1031 -9.06 3.09 27.40
C ARG A 1031 -7.87 3.30 28.35
N GLY A 1032 -7.46 4.54 28.58
CA GLY A 1032 -6.36 4.85 29.50
C GLY A 1032 -6.65 4.47 30.96
N MET A 1033 -7.91 4.23 31.34
CA MET A 1033 -8.27 3.72 32.67
C MET A 1033 -7.65 2.35 32.99
N PHE A 1034 -7.34 1.56 31.95
CA PHE A 1034 -6.75 0.24 32.10
C PHE A 1034 -5.21 0.29 32.21
N ASN A 1035 -4.60 1.46 32.02
CA ASN A 1035 -3.17 1.65 32.20
C ASN A 1035 -2.88 1.95 33.69
N SER A 1036 -2.44 0.91 34.41
CA SER A 1036 -2.23 0.98 35.86
C SER A 1036 -1.20 2.04 36.27
N GLN A 1037 -0.13 2.23 35.49
CA GLN A 1037 0.90 3.22 35.78
C GLN A 1037 0.35 4.65 35.69
N LEU A 1038 -0.42 4.95 34.64
CA LEU A 1038 -1.04 6.26 34.45
C LEU A 1038 -1.97 6.59 35.62
N ILE A 1039 -2.80 5.63 36.04
CA ILE A 1039 -3.71 5.82 37.19
C ILE A 1039 -2.94 6.00 38.49
N ALA A 1040 -1.89 5.20 38.71
CA ALA A 1040 -1.04 5.34 39.90
C ALA A 1040 -0.36 6.71 39.96
N ASP A 1041 0.14 7.23 38.84
CA ASP A 1041 0.74 8.57 38.76
C ASP A 1041 -0.27 9.66 39.16
N LEU A 1042 -1.50 9.60 38.65
CA LEU A 1042 -2.55 10.57 38.97
C LEU A 1042 -3.00 10.48 40.44
N GLN A 1043 -3.10 9.27 40.98
CA GLN A 1043 -3.39 9.05 42.41
C GLN A 1043 -2.28 9.58 43.31
N GLY A 1044 -1.02 9.42 42.90
CA GLY A 1044 0.13 9.98 43.60
C GLY A 1044 0.15 11.51 43.59
N GLU A 1045 -0.28 12.12 42.48
CA GLU A 1045 -0.35 13.58 42.34
C GLU A 1045 -1.50 14.21 43.16
N PHE A 1046 -2.60 13.48 43.30
CA PHE A 1046 -3.81 13.90 44.00
C PHE A 1046 -4.25 12.89 45.09
N PRO A 1047 -3.44 12.69 46.15
CA PRO A 1047 -3.65 11.61 47.12
C PRO A 1047 -4.91 11.77 47.99
N GLY A 1048 -5.50 12.97 48.04
CA GLY A 1048 -6.75 13.20 48.78
C GLY A 1048 -8.01 12.89 47.95
N ALA A 1049 -7.89 12.87 46.62
CA ALA A 1049 -9.03 12.73 45.73
C ALA A 1049 -9.57 11.29 45.74
N ARG A 1050 -10.90 11.13 45.58
CA ARG A 1050 -11.52 9.80 45.50
C ARG A 1050 -11.61 9.36 44.05
N PHE A 1051 -10.82 8.38 43.66
CA PHE A 1051 -10.84 7.84 42.30
C PHE A 1051 -11.95 6.81 42.10
N GLY A 1052 -12.64 6.88 40.96
CA GLY A 1052 -13.68 5.94 40.55
C GLY A 1052 -13.69 5.71 39.04
N ALA A 1053 -14.33 4.61 38.62
CA ALA A 1053 -14.57 4.31 37.21
C ALA A 1053 -15.91 4.87 36.74
N PHE A 1054 -15.98 5.31 35.49
CA PHE A 1054 -17.20 5.85 34.88
C PHE A 1054 -18.32 4.79 34.76
N ASP A 1055 -17.97 3.50 34.70
CA ASP A 1055 -18.93 2.38 34.62
C ASP A 1055 -19.96 2.36 35.76
N LYS A 1056 -19.66 2.99 36.90
CA LYS A 1056 -20.59 3.12 38.04
C LYS A 1056 -21.83 3.96 37.71
N THR A 1057 -21.82 4.71 36.61
CA THR A 1057 -22.98 5.47 36.12
C THR A 1057 -24.04 4.60 35.44
N GLY A 1058 -23.73 3.31 35.20
CA GLY A 1058 -24.55 2.43 34.38
C GLY A 1058 -24.27 2.55 32.87
N VAL A 1059 -23.35 3.44 32.47
CA VAL A 1059 -22.84 3.55 31.11
C VAL A 1059 -21.42 2.99 31.05
N PRO A 1060 -21.12 2.00 30.19
CA PRO A 1060 -19.77 1.47 30.01
C PRO A 1060 -18.80 2.57 29.60
N SER A 1061 -17.60 2.58 30.17
CA SER A 1061 -16.59 3.62 29.90
C SER A 1061 -16.30 3.78 28.40
N ASN A 1062 -16.02 2.67 27.69
CA ASN A 1062 -15.78 2.71 26.24
C ASN A 1062 -17.05 3.10 25.43
N GLY A 1063 -18.25 2.88 25.98
CA GLY A 1063 -19.52 3.21 25.34
C GLY A 1063 -20.00 4.65 25.51
N LYS A 1064 -19.37 5.45 26.39
CA LYS A 1064 -19.81 6.81 26.70
C LYS A 1064 -19.99 7.69 25.46
N LYS A 1065 -19.06 7.62 24.50
CA LYS A 1065 -19.13 8.43 23.27
C LYS A 1065 -20.30 8.03 22.39
N ALA A 1066 -20.52 6.73 22.19
CA ALA A 1066 -21.65 6.22 21.43
C ALA A 1066 -22.98 6.62 22.09
N VAL A 1067 -23.11 6.46 23.42
CA VAL A 1067 -24.28 6.96 24.17
C VAL A 1067 -24.46 8.46 24.01
N GLY A 1068 -23.37 9.23 24.06
CA GLY A 1068 -23.38 10.68 23.85
C GLY A 1068 -23.84 11.09 22.46
N PHE A 1069 -23.45 10.39 21.40
CA PHE A 1069 -23.94 10.65 20.05
C PHE A 1069 -25.41 10.22 19.88
N ALA A 1070 -25.85 9.15 20.54
CA ALA A 1070 -27.26 8.79 20.58
C ALA A 1070 -28.11 9.89 21.26
N MET A 1071 -27.62 10.43 22.38
CA MET A 1071 -28.27 11.56 23.05
C MET A 1071 -28.28 12.80 22.14
N GLN A 1072 -27.14 13.20 21.57
CA GLN A 1072 -27.09 14.36 20.68
C GLN A 1072 -27.99 14.23 19.45
N ALA A 1073 -28.15 13.02 18.89
CA ALA A 1073 -29.10 12.75 17.81
C ALA A 1073 -30.56 12.98 18.24
N MET A 1074 -30.91 12.56 19.46
CA MET A 1074 -32.23 12.85 20.07
C MET A 1074 -32.46 14.37 20.16
N GLU A 1075 -31.47 15.09 20.68
CA GLU A 1075 -31.55 16.54 20.90
C GLU A 1075 -31.66 17.30 19.58
N ALA A 1076 -30.94 16.83 18.55
CA ALA A 1076 -31.05 17.33 17.19
C ALA A 1076 -32.47 17.16 16.62
N LEU A 1077 -33.07 15.98 16.79
CA LEU A 1077 -34.44 15.69 16.35
C LEU A 1077 -35.48 16.54 17.09
N LEU A 1078 -35.29 16.74 18.39
CA LEU A 1078 -36.18 17.52 19.25
C LEU A 1078 -36.03 19.03 19.05
N GLY A 1079 -34.96 19.48 18.38
CA GLY A 1079 -34.62 20.89 18.26
C GLY A 1079 -34.29 21.53 19.60
N ARG A 1080 -33.86 20.73 20.59
CA ARG A 1080 -33.54 21.18 21.95
C ARG A 1080 -32.05 21.51 22.03
N ALA A 1081 -31.74 22.72 22.47
CA ALA A 1081 -30.36 23.16 22.60
C ALA A 1081 -29.69 22.51 23.82
N LEU A 1082 -28.39 22.28 23.71
CA LEU A 1082 -27.59 21.67 24.76
C LEU A 1082 -26.92 22.73 25.63
N PRO A 1083 -26.94 22.60 26.96
CA PRO A 1083 -26.06 23.34 27.85
C PRO A 1083 -24.61 23.17 27.45
N VAL A 1084 -23.88 24.27 27.35
CA VAL A 1084 -22.46 24.27 27.01
C VAL A 1084 -21.58 24.72 28.17
N PRO A 1085 -20.35 24.18 28.26
CA PRO A 1085 -19.34 24.61 29.21
C PRO A 1085 -19.21 26.12 29.37
N THR A 1086 -19.03 26.59 30.60
CA THR A 1086 -18.93 28.03 30.91
C THR A 1086 -17.70 28.71 30.32
N ASN A 1087 -16.66 27.95 30.04
CA ASN A 1087 -15.44 28.40 29.39
C ASN A 1087 -15.49 28.32 27.85
N ALA A 1088 -16.62 27.92 27.25
CA ALA A 1088 -16.78 27.92 25.80
C ALA A 1088 -16.66 29.35 25.22
N ASP A 1089 -16.03 29.47 24.05
CA ASP A 1089 -15.83 30.76 23.36
C ASP A 1089 -17.15 31.53 23.14
N VAL A 1090 -18.24 30.79 22.86
CA VAL A 1090 -19.56 31.35 22.61
C VAL A 1090 -20.62 30.55 23.37
N ARG A 1091 -21.33 31.21 24.29
CA ARG A 1091 -22.42 30.61 25.09
C ARG A 1091 -23.81 30.83 24.50
N ARG A 1092 -23.93 31.08 23.19
CA ARG A 1092 -25.22 31.35 22.54
C ARG A 1092 -26.21 30.17 22.79
N PRO A 1093 -27.42 30.44 23.28
CA PRO A 1093 -28.33 29.38 23.74
C PRO A 1093 -29.03 28.59 22.61
N ASN A 1094 -29.06 29.05 21.35
CA ASN A 1094 -29.84 28.40 20.28
C ASN A 1094 -28.97 27.66 19.25
N THR A 1095 -28.24 26.62 19.65
CA THR A 1095 -27.53 25.75 18.69
C THR A 1095 -28.08 24.34 18.77
N ILE A 1096 -28.87 23.96 17.75
CA ILE A 1096 -29.25 22.57 17.54
C ILE A 1096 -28.00 21.84 17.05
N THR A 1097 -27.66 20.74 17.70
CA THR A 1097 -26.45 19.98 17.36
C THR A 1097 -26.68 19.11 16.12
N GLY A 1098 -25.62 18.90 15.33
CA GLY A 1098 -25.60 17.97 14.20
C GLY A 1098 -26.37 18.38 12.92
N LYS A 1099 -26.23 17.53 11.89
CA LYS A 1099 -26.84 17.59 10.55
C LYS A 1099 -27.71 16.36 10.36
N ILE A 1100 -28.97 16.55 10.00
CA ILE A 1100 -29.94 15.45 9.82
C ILE A 1100 -30.01 15.02 8.36
N ALA A 1101 -29.78 13.73 8.11
CA ALA A 1101 -30.06 13.02 6.87
C ALA A 1101 -31.34 12.18 7.03
N PRO A 1102 -32.48 12.57 6.40
CA PRO A 1102 -33.74 11.86 6.53
C PRO A 1102 -33.68 10.40 6.06
N GLY A 1103 -34.26 9.48 6.83
CA GLY A 1103 -34.45 8.07 6.47
C GLY A 1103 -35.86 7.77 5.95
N LEU A 1104 -36.18 6.49 5.74
CA LEU A 1104 -37.47 6.03 5.21
C LEU A 1104 -38.65 6.37 6.14
N ARG A 1105 -38.42 6.29 7.47
CA ARG A 1105 -39.40 6.62 8.51
C ARG A 1105 -39.38 8.10 8.95
N TRP A 1106 -38.75 8.99 8.19
CA TRP A 1106 -38.56 10.39 8.59
C TRP A 1106 -39.84 11.10 9.04
N ARG A 1107 -40.96 10.90 8.32
CA ARG A 1107 -42.25 11.54 8.67
C ARG A 1107 -42.81 11.05 10.01
N GLU A 1108 -42.63 9.77 10.32
CA GLU A 1108 -43.06 9.18 11.58
C GLU A 1108 -42.21 9.71 12.73
N VAL A 1109 -40.89 9.70 12.56
CA VAL A 1109 -39.94 10.14 13.59
C VAL A 1109 -40.08 11.64 13.90
N ILE A 1110 -40.29 12.48 12.88
CA ILE A 1110 -40.55 13.91 13.11
C ILE A 1110 -41.92 14.15 13.73
N GLU A 1111 -42.94 13.34 13.39
CA GLU A 1111 -44.26 13.44 14.02
C GLU A 1111 -44.17 13.12 15.52
N MET A 1112 -43.41 12.10 15.92
CA MET A 1112 -43.14 11.80 17.34
C MET A 1112 -42.50 13.00 18.06
N SER A 1113 -41.51 13.65 17.43
CA SER A 1113 -40.86 14.86 17.97
C SER A 1113 -41.83 16.02 18.15
N VAL A 1114 -42.62 16.32 17.12
CA VAL A 1114 -43.62 17.41 17.14
C VAL A 1114 -44.72 17.14 18.17
N GLN A 1115 -45.20 15.89 18.26
CA GLN A 1115 -46.22 15.50 19.25
C GLN A 1115 -45.69 15.62 20.69
N PHE A 1116 -44.44 15.23 20.94
CA PHE A 1116 -43.80 15.37 22.25
C PHE A 1116 -43.58 16.84 22.65
N GLY A 1117 -43.12 17.67 21.73
CA GLY A 1117 -42.88 19.10 21.99
C GLY A 1117 -44.15 19.94 22.16
N GLY A 1118 -45.28 19.45 21.63
CA GLY A 1118 -46.57 20.11 21.64
C GLY A 1118 -46.72 21.18 20.55
N ALA A 1119 -47.94 21.31 20.00
CA ALA A 1119 -48.25 22.35 19.03
C ALA A 1119 -48.23 23.73 19.69
N GLY A 1120 -47.17 24.52 19.49
CA GLY A 1120 -47.13 25.94 19.88
C GLY A 1120 -45.84 26.47 20.49
N ARG A 1121 -44.83 25.64 20.82
CA ARG A 1121 -43.57 26.12 21.42
C ARG A 1121 -42.61 26.83 20.45
N GLY A 1122 -42.90 26.83 19.15
CA GLY A 1122 -42.28 27.71 18.15
C GLY A 1122 -40.76 27.89 18.28
N TRP A 1123 -40.29 29.14 18.28
CA TRP A 1123 -38.87 29.51 18.46
C TRP A 1123 -38.37 29.30 19.90
N GLU A 1124 -39.27 29.26 20.90
CA GLU A 1124 -38.90 29.24 22.33
C GLU A 1124 -38.13 27.98 22.76
N GLY A 1125 -38.23 26.90 21.97
CA GLY A 1125 -37.49 25.65 22.18
C GLY A 1125 -38.04 24.79 23.33
N LEU A 1126 -37.45 23.61 23.54
CA LEU A 1126 -37.77 22.74 24.66
C LEU A 1126 -36.86 23.03 25.86
N PRO A 1127 -37.34 22.89 27.10
CA PRO A 1127 -36.50 23.04 28.28
C PRO A 1127 -35.39 21.99 28.29
N GLU A 1128 -34.18 22.43 28.67
CA GLU A 1128 -32.99 21.58 28.83
C GLU A 1128 -33.25 20.47 29.85
N VAL A 1129 -32.71 19.27 29.60
CA VAL A 1129 -32.78 18.16 30.55
C VAL A 1129 -31.97 18.52 31.79
N ARG A 1130 -32.57 18.35 32.97
CA ARG A 1130 -31.91 18.61 34.26
C ARG A 1130 -31.58 17.36 35.04
N GLU A 1131 -32.26 16.26 34.75
CA GLU A 1131 -32.11 14.99 35.44
C GLU A 1131 -32.15 13.83 34.44
N LEU A 1132 -31.14 12.96 34.52
CA LEU A 1132 -31.01 11.75 33.71
C LEU A 1132 -30.98 10.52 34.62
N ILE A 1133 -31.94 9.62 34.44
CA ILE A 1133 -32.05 8.39 35.22
C ILE A 1133 -31.65 7.21 34.34
N VAL A 1134 -30.55 6.54 34.67
CA VAL A 1134 -30.11 5.32 33.98
C VAL A 1134 -30.86 4.12 34.56
N LYS A 1135 -31.63 3.40 33.74
CA LYS A 1135 -32.33 2.18 34.15
C LYS A 1135 -31.33 1.02 34.22
N GLU A 1136 -31.17 0.42 35.40
CA GLU A 1136 -30.39 -0.79 35.55
C GLU A 1136 -31.06 -1.95 34.79
N LYS A 1137 -30.27 -2.69 34.02
CA LYS A 1137 -30.70 -3.95 33.40
C LYS A 1137 -31.10 -4.89 34.54
N LYS A 1138 -32.38 -5.24 34.68
CA LYS A 1138 -32.76 -6.37 35.55
C LYS A 1138 -32.02 -7.59 35.02
N GLY A 1139 -31.06 -8.09 35.81
CA GLY A 1139 -30.17 -9.18 35.44
C GLY A 1139 -30.89 -10.45 35.04
#